data_AF-A0A4S3LIN9-F1
#
_entry.id   AF-A0A4S3LIN9-F1
#
_cell.length_a   1.000
_cell.length_b   1.000
_cell.length_c   1.000
_cell.angle_alpha   90.00
_cell.angle_beta   90.00
_cell.angle_gamma   90.00
#
_symmetry.space_group_name_H-M   'P 1'
#
loop_
_entity.id
_entity.type
_entity.pdbx_description
1 polymer ?
#
loop_
_entity_poly.entity_id
_entity_poly.type
_entity_poly.pdbx_seq_one_letter_code
_entity_poly.pdbx_strand_id
1 'polypeptide(L)'
;MSDKIGESAAAALIKKYIDENSDPDVSVSITSSDLAESINLAFEMKFGSSDLSEVNRKATANALASMAASTSAINRANSLDIRLSALAAASMSGTTAYSDLVAQRDLALADSSFHQQAAGKYFGELFDVNNPSVKALGKLSNALGWAGYASDALEVLDLLKNDSPAAAALKAGDIALWELVVRGYGVSGAVALAVGQVMGTYGNSEYNTYESMVKYQIIDKYGFRIPKDWRRFPSIDEAQKRFDPIAIDLDGDGIETISLENGVYFNHDNNMFSEKTGWVSADDGLLVRDINGDGFIDNGGELFGNNTLLKNGLLANNGFEALKDIDDNKNGMLDSEDSVWQQLRVWQDKNGNGKVDNGELKTLVELKIKEISTGYTTSSAVDDNGNAHTQNSTITFADGTQGVSTDVWFDVNLADTQYNGNYIPTEDINKLPYLEGSGNLYNLHAAMSVNEQLKDLVERFVADPIAEKKSNLIEDILFCWAGVSEITPSIYGDKIDGRRVAFLEVVTGDVLISHNFDSNPGVIISLEEEYQKFYDFTLANMMIQTAYQEAFNLITFEKNQGNLVLNTAAFTEYLKKQEVDDIFNFLDIGRTFVGFTTYMENADPNIQKINSYINSYVTGTSGDETLYEQENLAQEYIFSSGHGNDVISNVSAGKKEDVLHFVNVKADLSYFTRQKNSLIIHAFGTLDSVTIENYFMNGESKNSGTRDFSFEFDDITLTESDLATAGIPFYATEGNDRIDGWYGRDVLNGGAGDDYLYGGSGDDFLSGGAGDDSLIGWAGADVIDGGAGNDYLSGSTGLDTFMFEVGHGQDLIRDNSSSEAGNDTLRFTGAKADVG
;
A
#
# COMPACT_ATOMS: atom_id res chain seq x y z
N MET A 1 -28.90 -43.76 11.96
CA MET A 1 -29.40 -44.56 10.81
C MET A 1 -30.51 -43.84 10.06
N SER A 2 -31.48 -43.20 10.73
CA SER A 2 -32.46 -42.30 10.08
C SER A 2 -31.79 -41.11 9.36
N ASP A 3 -30.70 -40.56 9.90
CA ASP A 3 -30.00 -39.40 9.32
C ASP A 3 -29.39 -39.68 7.93
N LYS A 4 -28.83 -40.88 7.73
CA LYS A 4 -28.31 -41.34 6.43
C LYS A 4 -29.42 -41.68 5.41
N ILE A 5 -30.62 -42.02 5.88
CA ILE A 5 -31.74 -42.43 5.04
C ILE A 5 -32.45 -41.19 4.45
N GLY A 6 -32.57 -40.09 5.20
CA GLY A 6 -33.16 -38.83 4.71
C GLY A 6 -32.30 -38.10 3.68
N GLU A 7 -30.98 -38.04 3.89
CA GLU A 7 -30.01 -37.41 2.96
C GLU A 7 -29.90 -38.15 1.63
N SER A 8 -29.84 -39.49 1.68
CA SER A 8 -29.77 -40.33 0.48
C SER A 8 -31.04 -40.26 -0.36
N ALA A 9 -32.21 -40.00 0.23
CA ALA A 9 -33.48 -39.94 -0.48
C ALA A 9 -33.65 -38.62 -1.24
N ALA A 10 -33.38 -37.47 -0.60
CA ALA A 10 -33.49 -36.16 -1.24
C ALA A 10 -32.48 -35.98 -2.38
N ALA A 11 -31.23 -36.41 -2.19
CA ALA A 11 -30.21 -36.36 -3.23
C ALA A 11 -30.55 -37.28 -4.42
N ALA A 12 -31.07 -38.48 -4.17
CA ALA A 12 -31.53 -39.38 -5.23
C ALA A 12 -32.74 -38.81 -6.00
N LEU A 13 -33.64 -38.11 -5.32
CA LEU A 13 -34.79 -37.43 -5.93
C LEU A 13 -34.37 -36.22 -6.78
N ILE A 14 -33.45 -35.37 -6.30
CA ILE A 14 -32.90 -34.24 -7.07
C ILE A 14 -32.17 -34.74 -8.30
N LYS A 15 -31.30 -35.75 -8.14
CA LYS A 15 -30.58 -36.35 -9.25
C LYS A 15 -31.54 -36.95 -10.28
N LYS A 16 -32.53 -37.72 -9.84
CA LYS A 16 -33.56 -38.29 -10.72
C LYS A 16 -34.36 -37.20 -11.46
N TYR A 17 -34.71 -36.12 -10.77
CA TYR A 17 -35.40 -34.98 -11.38
C TYR A 17 -34.54 -34.30 -12.46
N ILE A 18 -33.26 -34.03 -12.18
CA ILE A 18 -32.33 -33.42 -13.13
C ILE A 18 -32.13 -34.36 -14.32
N ASP A 19 -31.86 -35.64 -14.09
CA ASP A 19 -31.63 -36.62 -15.16
C ASP A 19 -32.85 -36.75 -16.10
N GLU A 20 -34.07 -36.78 -15.54
CA GLU A 20 -35.31 -36.89 -16.33
C GLU A 20 -35.67 -35.62 -17.11
N ASN A 21 -35.31 -34.44 -16.60
CA ASN A 21 -35.67 -33.16 -17.20
C ASN A 21 -34.54 -32.55 -18.04
N SER A 22 -33.32 -33.12 -17.99
CA SER A 22 -32.15 -32.66 -18.76
C SER A 22 -32.09 -33.25 -20.17
N ASP A 23 -32.78 -34.36 -20.43
CA ASP A 23 -32.87 -34.98 -21.75
C ASP A 23 -34.25 -34.72 -22.36
N PRO A 24 -34.36 -34.03 -23.51
CA PRO A 24 -35.65 -33.76 -24.15
C PRO A 24 -36.40 -35.02 -24.60
N ASP A 25 -35.75 -36.18 -24.69
CA ASP A 25 -36.38 -37.45 -25.11
C ASP A 25 -36.79 -38.35 -23.94
N VAL A 26 -36.49 -37.96 -22.70
CA VAL A 26 -36.85 -38.73 -21.51
C VAL A 26 -38.22 -38.28 -21.00
N SER A 27 -39.08 -39.24 -20.65
CA SER A 27 -40.39 -38.94 -20.06
C SER A 27 -40.23 -38.46 -18.62
N VAL A 28 -40.61 -37.21 -18.36
CA VAL A 28 -40.58 -36.60 -17.03
C VAL A 28 -41.59 -37.27 -16.11
N SER A 29 -41.14 -37.79 -14.97
CA SER A 29 -42.00 -38.43 -13.95
C SER A 29 -42.12 -37.63 -12.65
N ILE A 30 -41.36 -36.53 -12.52
CA ILE A 30 -41.29 -35.67 -11.32
C ILE A 30 -41.33 -34.21 -11.76
N THR A 31 -42.24 -33.39 -11.21
CA THR A 31 -42.27 -31.94 -11.43
C THR A 31 -41.43 -31.18 -10.40
N SER A 32 -41.10 -29.91 -10.67
CA SER A 32 -40.39 -29.05 -9.70
C SER A 32 -41.17 -28.83 -8.41
N SER A 33 -42.51 -28.86 -8.48
CA SER A 33 -43.40 -28.83 -7.32
C SER A 33 -43.32 -30.12 -6.51
N ASP A 34 -43.33 -31.28 -7.18
CA ASP A 34 -43.19 -32.58 -6.52
C ASP A 34 -41.82 -32.71 -5.83
N LEU A 35 -40.78 -32.15 -6.45
CA LEU A 35 -39.43 -32.09 -5.90
C LEU A 35 -39.37 -31.20 -4.65
N ALA A 36 -39.94 -29.99 -4.71
CA ALA A 36 -39.99 -29.08 -3.57
C ALA A 36 -40.76 -29.70 -2.37
N GLU A 37 -41.90 -30.33 -2.64
CA GLU A 37 -42.71 -30.99 -1.61
C GLU A 37 -41.96 -32.18 -0.97
N SER A 38 -41.26 -32.96 -1.78
CA SER A 38 -40.44 -34.09 -1.31
C SER A 38 -39.22 -33.66 -0.49
N ILE A 39 -38.54 -32.58 -0.90
CA ILE A 39 -37.42 -31.98 -0.16
C ILE A 39 -37.91 -31.40 1.17
N ASN A 40 -39.05 -30.70 1.16
CA ASN A 40 -39.65 -30.15 2.37
C ASN A 40 -40.04 -31.25 3.37
N LEU A 41 -40.64 -32.35 2.89
CA LEU A 41 -40.98 -33.51 3.72
C LEU A 41 -39.72 -34.17 4.31
N ALA A 42 -38.65 -34.29 3.52
CA ALA A 42 -37.37 -34.83 3.99
C ALA A 42 -36.74 -33.94 5.08
N PHE A 43 -36.84 -32.61 4.95
CA PHE A 43 -36.41 -31.68 5.98
C PHE A 43 -37.24 -31.79 7.26
N GLU A 44 -38.57 -31.91 7.15
CA GLU A 44 -39.47 -32.08 8.29
C GLU A 44 -39.22 -33.40 9.04
N MET A 45 -38.95 -34.50 8.33
CA MET A 45 -38.61 -35.79 8.94
C MET A 45 -37.27 -35.80 9.65
N LYS A 46 -36.31 -34.98 9.20
CA LYS A 46 -34.94 -34.93 9.72
C LYS A 46 -34.77 -33.96 10.88
N PHE A 47 -35.34 -32.77 10.77
CA PHE A 47 -35.14 -31.68 11.74
C PHE A 47 -36.37 -31.46 12.65
N GLY A 48 -37.46 -32.19 12.41
CA GLY A 48 -38.71 -32.02 13.15
C GLY A 48 -39.40 -30.68 12.86
N SER A 49 -40.62 -30.53 13.39
CA SER A 49 -41.41 -29.31 13.21
C SER A 49 -40.92 -28.13 14.06
N SER A 50 -39.99 -28.34 15.00
CA SER A 50 -39.50 -27.34 15.96
C SER A 50 -38.21 -26.61 15.55
N ASP A 51 -37.33 -27.22 14.75
CA ASP A 51 -35.97 -26.69 14.55
C ASP A 51 -35.86 -25.70 13.37
N LEU A 52 -36.87 -25.70 12.50
CA LEU A 52 -37.06 -24.72 11.44
C LEU A 52 -38.52 -24.25 11.49
N SER A 53 -38.79 -22.96 11.23
CA SER A 53 -40.17 -22.55 11.00
C SER A 53 -40.68 -23.23 9.72
N GLU A 54 -41.96 -23.61 9.69
CA GLU A 54 -42.56 -24.22 8.50
C GLU A 54 -42.39 -23.34 7.25
N VAL A 55 -42.39 -22.02 7.45
CA VAL A 55 -42.13 -21.01 6.42
C VAL A 55 -40.70 -21.16 5.86
N ASN A 56 -39.69 -21.26 6.73
CA ASN A 56 -38.30 -21.33 6.31
C ASN A 56 -37.93 -22.68 5.68
N ARG A 57 -38.53 -23.80 6.14
CA ARG A 57 -38.36 -25.11 5.48
C ARG A 57 -38.89 -25.07 4.05
N LYS A 58 -40.10 -24.52 3.86
CA LYS A 58 -40.71 -24.41 2.53
C LYS A 58 -39.95 -23.46 1.62
N ALA A 59 -39.49 -22.31 2.13
CA ALA A 59 -38.64 -21.38 1.36
C ALA A 59 -37.34 -22.06 0.91
N THR A 60 -36.66 -22.78 1.81
CA THR A 60 -35.43 -23.53 1.49
C THR A 60 -35.68 -24.63 0.45
N ALA A 61 -36.75 -25.41 0.61
CA ALA A 61 -37.11 -26.47 -0.33
C ALA A 61 -37.49 -25.92 -1.72
N ASN A 62 -38.18 -24.78 -1.77
CA ASN A 62 -38.52 -24.10 -3.02
C ASN A 62 -37.30 -23.49 -3.71
N ALA A 63 -36.34 -22.96 -2.94
CA ALA A 63 -35.07 -22.48 -3.48
C ALA A 63 -34.28 -23.63 -4.13
N LEU A 64 -34.12 -24.76 -3.41
CA LEU A 64 -33.43 -25.95 -3.91
C LEU A 64 -34.11 -26.56 -5.14
N ALA A 65 -35.43 -26.65 -5.16
CA ALA A 65 -36.16 -27.17 -6.32
C ALA A 65 -36.06 -26.23 -7.53
N SER A 66 -36.06 -24.91 -7.30
CA SER A 66 -35.86 -23.91 -8.36
C SER A 66 -34.44 -23.98 -8.92
N MET A 67 -33.43 -24.18 -8.08
CA MET A 67 -32.05 -24.38 -8.54
C MET A 67 -31.93 -25.66 -9.37
N ALA A 68 -32.50 -26.78 -8.92
CA ALA A 68 -32.50 -28.03 -9.67
C ALA A 68 -33.24 -27.90 -11.03
N ALA A 69 -34.35 -27.16 -11.08
CA ALA A 69 -35.07 -26.86 -12.31
C ALA A 69 -34.25 -25.99 -13.29
N SER A 70 -33.52 -24.98 -12.78
CA SER A 70 -32.60 -24.19 -13.60
C SER A 70 -31.47 -25.05 -14.17
N THR A 71 -30.80 -25.85 -13.32
CA THR A 71 -29.73 -26.75 -13.76
C THR A 71 -30.21 -27.72 -14.82
N SER A 72 -31.39 -28.31 -14.62
CA SER A 72 -31.98 -29.21 -15.61
C SER A 72 -32.28 -28.52 -16.94
N ALA A 73 -32.79 -27.29 -16.90
CA ALA A 73 -33.09 -26.52 -18.09
C ALA A 73 -31.80 -26.12 -18.86
N ILE A 74 -30.71 -25.81 -18.15
CA ILE A 74 -29.39 -25.56 -18.75
C ILE A 74 -28.84 -26.83 -19.41
N ASN A 75 -28.87 -27.97 -18.71
CA ASN A 75 -28.41 -29.24 -19.27
C ASN A 75 -29.22 -29.64 -20.50
N ARG A 76 -30.53 -29.37 -20.48
CA ARG A 76 -31.41 -29.57 -21.63
C ARG A 76 -31.04 -28.66 -22.80
N ALA A 77 -30.73 -27.39 -22.56
CA ALA A 77 -30.25 -26.48 -23.59
C ALA A 77 -28.92 -26.97 -24.21
N ASN A 78 -27.96 -27.41 -23.37
CA ASN A 78 -26.68 -27.97 -23.83
C ASN A 78 -26.87 -29.25 -24.66
N SER A 79 -27.76 -30.15 -24.23
CA SER A 79 -28.11 -31.36 -24.98
C SER A 79 -28.71 -31.02 -26.36
N LEU A 80 -29.58 -30.00 -26.42
CA LEU A 80 -30.16 -29.50 -27.65
C LEU A 80 -29.11 -28.82 -28.56
N ASP A 81 -28.14 -28.08 -28.00
CA ASP A 81 -27.04 -27.47 -28.75
C ASP A 81 -26.10 -28.51 -29.37
N ILE A 82 -25.85 -29.64 -28.70
CA ILE A 82 -25.11 -30.77 -29.28
C ILE A 82 -25.87 -31.33 -30.49
N ARG A 83 -27.19 -31.51 -30.39
CA ARG A 83 -28.04 -31.98 -31.51
C ARG A 83 -28.09 -30.99 -32.66
N LEU A 84 -28.18 -29.69 -32.35
CA LEU A 84 -28.14 -28.61 -33.33
C LEU A 84 -26.79 -28.61 -34.06
N SER A 85 -25.68 -28.77 -33.33
CA SER A 85 -24.33 -28.86 -33.91
C SER A 85 -24.19 -30.06 -34.86
N ALA A 86 -24.75 -31.22 -34.49
CA ALA A 86 -24.76 -32.41 -35.34
C ALA A 86 -25.59 -32.22 -36.63
N LEU A 87 -26.77 -31.58 -36.52
CA LEU A 87 -27.60 -31.25 -37.68
C LEU A 87 -26.97 -30.17 -38.56
N ALA A 88 -26.28 -29.19 -37.98
CA ALA A 88 -25.53 -28.18 -38.72
C ALA A 88 -24.36 -28.81 -39.50
N ALA A 89 -23.62 -29.73 -38.89
CA ALA A 89 -22.56 -30.50 -39.55
C ALA A 89 -23.10 -31.37 -40.71
N ALA A 90 -24.34 -31.85 -40.60
CA ALA A 90 -25.06 -32.54 -41.67
C ALA A 90 -25.69 -31.61 -42.72
N SER A 91 -25.42 -30.30 -42.68
CA SER A 91 -25.99 -29.27 -43.56
C SER A 91 -27.53 -29.16 -43.50
N MET A 92 -28.14 -29.47 -42.34
CA MET A 92 -29.59 -29.47 -42.14
C MET A 92 -30.13 -28.19 -41.44
N SER A 93 -29.32 -27.13 -41.33
CA SER A 93 -29.66 -25.89 -40.60
C SER A 93 -30.90 -25.13 -41.11
N GLY A 94 -31.40 -25.44 -42.31
CA GLY A 94 -32.61 -24.84 -42.89
C GLY A 94 -33.88 -25.70 -42.79
N THR A 95 -33.83 -26.82 -42.06
CA THR A 95 -34.95 -27.76 -41.94
C THR A 95 -35.88 -27.41 -40.78
N THR A 96 -37.15 -27.83 -40.86
CA THR A 96 -38.12 -27.68 -39.77
C THR A 96 -37.64 -28.34 -38.48
N ALA A 97 -36.97 -29.50 -38.58
CA ALA A 97 -36.38 -30.18 -37.42
C ALA A 97 -35.31 -29.35 -36.71
N TYR A 98 -34.49 -28.60 -37.46
CA TYR A 98 -33.49 -27.70 -36.89
C TYR A 98 -34.14 -26.50 -36.21
N SER A 99 -35.12 -25.85 -36.86
CA SER A 99 -35.83 -24.71 -36.27
C SER A 99 -36.62 -25.09 -35.01
N ASP A 100 -37.20 -26.30 -34.98
CA ASP A 100 -37.95 -26.80 -33.82
C ASP A 100 -37.02 -27.07 -32.62
N LEU A 101 -35.80 -27.54 -32.86
CA LEU A 101 -34.78 -27.73 -31.81
C LEU A 101 -34.20 -26.41 -31.30
N VAL A 102 -34.02 -25.40 -32.17
CA VAL A 102 -33.64 -24.05 -31.75
C VAL A 102 -34.71 -23.45 -30.83
N ALA A 103 -35.99 -23.56 -31.22
CA ALA A 103 -37.09 -23.06 -30.39
C ALA A 103 -37.15 -23.78 -29.02
N GLN A 104 -36.91 -25.09 -28.98
CA GLN A 104 -36.85 -25.85 -27.73
C GLN A 104 -35.67 -25.46 -26.84
N ARG A 105 -34.50 -25.17 -27.42
CA ARG A 105 -33.33 -24.69 -26.68
C ARG A 105 -33.57 -23.31 -26.08
N ASP A 106 -34.12 -22.39 -26.86
CA ASP A 106 -34.37 -21.02 -26.41
C ASP A 106 -35.44 -21.00 -25.29
N LEU A 107 -36.45 -21.87 -25.38
CA LEU A 107 -37.40 -22.10 -24.28
C LEU A 107 -36.71 -22.65 -23.03
N ALA A 108 -35.79 -23.62 -23.16
CA ALA A 108 -35.04 -24.16 -22.03
C ALA A 108 -34.13 -23.09 -21.36
N LEU A 109 -33.52 -22.20 -22.14
CA LEU A 109 -32.74 -21.07 -21.61
C LEU A 109 -33.62 -20.04 -20.89
N ALA A 110 -34.82 -19.78 -21.41
CA ALA A 110 -35.81 -18.91 -20.76
C ALA A 110 -36.33 -19.52 -19.44
N ASP A 111 -36.62 -20.82 -19.44
CA ASP A 111 -37.04 -21.57 -18.24
C ASP A 111 -35.93 -21.57 -17.17
N SER A 112 -34.67 -21.73 -17.57
CA SER A 112 -33.53 -21.59 -16.64
C SER A 112 -33.51 -20.22 -15.97
N SER A 113 -33.62 -19.15 -16.76
CA SER A 113 -33.60 -17.77 -16.27
C SER A 113 -34.75 -17.49 -15.30
N PHE A 114 -35.96 -18.01 -15.60
CA PHE A 114 -37.12 -17.91 -14.72
C PHE A 114 -36.87 -18.61 -13.37
N HIS A 115 -36.31 -19.82 -13.39
CA HIS A 115 -36.03 -20.59 -12.19
C HIS A 115 -34.88 -20.00 -11.35
N GLN A 116 -33.90 -19.32 -11.96
CA GLN A 116 -32.87 -18.57 -11.23
C GLN A 116 -33.46 -17.37 -10.46
N GLN A 117 -34.35 -16.60 -11.08
CA GLN A 117 -35.04 -15.51 -10.40
C GLN A 117 -35.94 -16.01 -9.28
N ALA A 118 -36.62 -17.15 -9.47
CA ALA A 118 -37.41 -17.79 -8.43
C ALA A 118 -36.55 -18.23 -7.24
N ALA A 119 -35.38 -18.83 -7.47
CA ALA A 119 -34.45 -19.20 -6.41
C ALA A 119 -33.98 -17.97 -5.60
N GLY A 120 -33.56 -16.89 -6.28
CA GLY A 120 -33.15 -15.64 -5.64
C GLY A 120 -34.25 -15.02 -4.78
N LYS A 121 -35.51 -15.08 -5.23
CA LYS A 121 -36.66 -14.64 -4.44
C LYS A 121 -36.83 -15.42 -3.13
N TYR A 122 -36.75 -16.75 -3.18
CA TYR A 122 -36.89 -17.59 -1.99
C TYR A 122 -35.71 -17.44 -1.01
N PHE A 123 -34.51 -17.11 -1.51
CA PHE A 123 -33.37 -16.74 -0.66
C PHE A 123 -33.60 -15.40 0.05
N GLY A 124 -34.19 -14.41 -0.63
CA GLY A 124 -34.56 -13.13 -0.01
C GLY A 124 -35.55 -13.25 1.17
N GLU A 125 -36.37 -14.30 1.19
CA GLU A 125 -37.33 -14.58 2.26
C GLU A 125 -36.68 -15.20 3.53
N LEU A 126 -35.40 -15.61 3.50
CA LEU A 126 -34.70 -16.35 4.57
C LEU A 126 -33.84 -15.50 5.52
N PHE A 127 -33.65 -14.19 5.29
CA PHE A 127 -32.69 -13.35 6.03
C PHE A 127 -33.31 -12.65 7.26
N ASP A 128 -33.32 -13.34 8.40
CA ASP A 128 -33.35 -12.74 9.75
C ASP A 128 -32.09 -13.18 10.53
N VAL A 129 -31.40 -12.22 11.14
CA VAL A 129 -29.93 -12.07 11.25
C VAL A 129 -29.21 -12.90 12.32
N ASN A 130 -29.88 -13.84 12.99
CA ASN A 130 -29.27 -14.59 14.12
C ASN A 130 -29.23 -16.12 13.93
N ASN A 131 -29.19 -16.59 12.67
CA ASN A 131 -29.31 -18.01 12.37
C ASN A 131 -27.94 -18.71 12.11
N PRO A 132 -27.59 -19.79 12.84
CA PRO A 132 -26.37 -20.59 12.62
C PRO A 132 -26.20 -21.10 11.18
N SER A 133 -27.28 -21.30 10.44
CA SER A 133 -27.25 -21.73 9.04
C SER A 133 -26.71 -20.65 8.09
N VAL A 134 -26.88 -19.36 8.44
CA VAL A 134 -26.30 -18.23 7.69
C VAL A 134 -24.79 -18.15 7.95
N LYS A 135 -24.33 -18.46 9.18
CA LYS A 135 -22.90 -18.57 9.49
C LYS A 135 -22.23 -19.77 8.81
N ALA A 136 -22.95 -20.86 8.58
CA ALA A 136 -22.46 -22.00 7.82
C ALA A 136 -22.32 -21.67 6.32
N LEU A 137 -23.26 -20.90 5.76
CA LEU A 137 -23.20 -20.42 4.37
C LEU A 137 -22.13 -19.34 4.14
N GLY A 138 -21.89 -18.44 5.11
CA GLY A 138 -20.78 -17.47 5.06
C GLY A 138 -19.41 -18.17 5.10
N LYS A 139 -19.25 -19.20 5.94
CA LYS A 139 -18.04 -20.03 5.95
C LYS A 139 -17.84 -20.83 4.66
N LEU A 140 -18.93 -21.27 4.02
CA LEU A 140 -18.91 -21.92 2.72
C LEU A 140 -18.48 -20.96 1.60
N SER A 141 -18.90 -19.69 1.67
CA SER A 141 -18.47 -18.61 0.76
C SER A 141 -16.99 -18.28 0.91
N ASN A 142 -16.46 -18.27 2.14
CA ASN A 142 -15.03 -18.03 2.39
C ASN A 142 -14.13 -19.16 1.91
N ALA A 143 -14.56 -20.42 2.04
CA ALA A 143 -13.83 -21.56 1.47
C ALA A 143 -13.79 -21.54 -0.07
N LEU A 144 -14.79 -20.94 -0.73
CA LEU A 144 -14.82 -20.76 -2.18
C LEU A 144 -13.95 -19.59 -2.67
N GLY A 145 -13.60 -18.65 -1.78
CA GLY A 145 -12.76 -17.49 -2.10
C GLY A 145 -11.26 -17.80 -2.21
N TRP A 146 -10.85 -19.05 -1.97
CA TRP A 146 -9.45 -19.53 -2.00
C TRP A 146 -9.16 -20.50 -3.16
N ALA A 147 -10.17 -21.01 -3.88
CA ALA A 147 -9.97 -21.99 -4.95
C ALA A 147 -10.18 -21.34 -6.33
N GLY A 148 -9.08 -20.94 -6.97
CA GLY A 148 -9.06 -20.73 -8.41
C GLY A 148 -9.06 -22.09 -9.10
N TYR A 149 -10.13 -22.42 -9.82
CA TYR A 149 -10.33 -23.69 -10.54
C TYR A 149 -10.75 -24.93 -9.71
N ALA A 150 -11.49 -25.82 -10.40
CA ALA A 150 -12.17 -26.98 -9.81
C ALA A 150 -11.25 -28.17 -9.46
N SER A 151 -9.98 -28.14 -9.93
CA SER A 151 -8.93 -29.10 -9.58
C SER A 151 -8.50 -28.96 -8.12
N ASP A 152 -8.32 -27.72 -7.68
CA ASP A 152 -7.67 -27.36 -6.42
C ASP A 152 -8.60 -27.64 -5.22
N ALA A 153 -9.92 -27.60 -5.46
CA ALA A 153 -10.91 -27.99 -4.48
C ALA A 153 -10.75 -29.47 -4.07
N LEU A 154 -10.56 -30.38 -5.04
CA LEU A 154 -10.43 -31.82 -4.79
C LEU A 154 -9.14 -32.17 -4.04
N GLU A 155 -8.09 -31.38 -4.27
CA GLU A 155 -6.78 -31.52 -3.63
C GLU A 155 -6.80 -31.08 -2.16
N VAL A 156 -7.46 -29.95 -1.86
CA VAL A 156 -7.73 -29.50 -0.48
C VAL A 156 -8.59 -30.51 0.29
N LEU A 157 -9.53 -31.20 -0.37
CA LEU A 157 -10.33 -32.26 0.25
C LEU A 157 -9.49 -33.49 0.62
N ASP A 158 -8.53 -33.88 -0.24
CA ASP A 158 -7.64 -35.01 0.04
C ASP A 158 -6.61 -34.66 1.13
N LEU A 159 -6.18 -33.39 1.23
CA LEU A 159 -5.37 -32.87 2.34
C LEU A 159 -6.14 -32.88 3.67
N LEU A 160 -7.39 -32.41 3.68
CA LEU A 160 -8.25 -32.38 4.87
C LEU A 160 -8.70 -33.78 5.36
N LYS A 161 -8.72 -34.79 4.48
CA LYS A 161 -8.99 -36.19 4.83
C LYS A 161 -7.79 -36.87 5.52
N ASN A 162 -6.58 -36.39 5.25
CA ASN A 162 -5.34 -36.97 5.76
C ASN A 162 -4.79 -36.25 7.00
N ASP A 163 -5.35 -35.09 7.37
CA ASP A 163 -4.97 -34.32 8.56
C ASP A 163 -5.92 -34.55 9.75
N SER A 164 -5.40 -35.14 10.83
CA SER A 164 -6.20 -35.65 11.96
C SER A 164 -6.89 -34.59 12.85
N PRO A 165 -6.38 -33.35 13.01
CA PRO A 165 -7.07 -32.29 13.76
C PRO A 165 -8.13 -31.57 12.91
N ALA A 166 -7.89 -31.35 11.62
CA ALA A 166 -8.84 -30.71 10.70
C ALA A 166 -10.05 -31.61 10.40
N ALA A 167 -9.81 -32.92 10.25
CA ALA A 167 -10.87 -33.92 10.10
C ALA A 167 -11.78 -34.05 11.33
N ALA A 168 -11.32 -33.64 12.51
CA ALA A 168 -12.11 -33.67 13.76
C ALA A 168 -13.05 -32.45 13.90
N ALA A 169 -12.76 -31.34 13.23
CA ALA A 169 -13.56 -30.12 13.26
C ALA A 169 -14.72 -30.14 12.23
N LEU A 170 -14.59 -30.94 11.17
CA LEU A 170 -15.62 -31.15 10.16
C LEU A 170 -16.52 -32.32 10.55
N LYS A 171 -17.83 -32.09 10.71
CA LYS A 171 -18.77 -33.20 10.91
C LYS A 171 -18.88 -33.97 9.58
N ALA A 172 -18.93 -35.29 9.65
CA ALA A 172 -19.02 -36.17 8.46
C ALA A 172 -20.21 -35.86 7.50
N GLY A 173 -21.20 -35.08 7.93
CA GLY A 173 -22.28 -34.57 7.08
C GLY A 173 -21.88 -33.40 6.17
N ASP A 174 -20.91 -32.57 6.58
CA ASP A 174 -20.45 -31.40 5.82
C ASP A 174 -19.54 -31.81 4.65
N ILE A 175 -18.71 -32.85 4.87
CA ILE A 175 -17.86 -33.49 3.85
C ILE A 175 -18.72 -34.16 2.76
N ALA A 176 -19.85 -34.77 3.14
CA ALA A 176 -20.75 -35.44 2.20
C ALA A 176 -21.56 -34.45 1.34
N LEU A 177 -21.88 -33.27 1.88
CA LEU A 177 -22.51 -32.17 1.14
C LEU A 177 -21.54 -31.58 0.10
N TRP A 178 -20.28 -31.46 0.47
CA TRP A 178 -19.17 -30.99 -0.38
C TRP A 178 -18.88 -31.97 -1.54
N GLU A 179 -18.82 -33.28 -1.29
CA GLU A 179 -18.68 -34.30 -2.36
C GLU A 179 -19.88 -34.32 -3.32
N LEU A 180 -21.09 -33.99 -2.85
CA LEU A 180 -22.32 -33.94 -3.66
C LEU A 180 -22.33 -32.74 -4.61
N VAL A 181 -21.81 -31.59 -4.17
CA VAL A 181 -21.73 -30.35 -4.96
C VAL A 181 -20.59 -30.42 -5.97
N VAL A 182 -19.39 -30.83 -5.57
CA VAL A 182 -18.21 -30.83 -6.47
C VAL A 182 -18.27 -31.94 -7.52
N ARG A 183 -18.74 -33.15 -7.18
CA ARG A 183 -18.84 -34.26 -8.14
C ARG A 183 -20.10 -34.22 -9.02
N GLY A 184 -21.10 -33.43 -8.63
CA GLY A 184 -22.36 -33.27 -9.37
C GLY A 184 -22.44 -32.01 -10.23
N TYR A 185 -21.71 -30.95 -9.87
CA TYR A 185 -21.74 -29.64 -10.52
C TYR A 185 -20.35 -29.32 -11.08
N GLY A 186 -20.16 -29.49 -12.38
CA GLY A 186 -19.10 -28.74 -13.06
C GLY A 186 -19.37 -27.25 -12.85
N VAL A 187 -18.43 -26.53 -12.24
CA VAL A 187 -18.60 -25.13 -11.84
C VAL A 187 -18.77 -24.28 -13.11
N SER A 188 -19.99 -23.86 -13.43
CA SER A 188 -20.23 -22.87 -14.48
C SER A 188 -20.07 -21.47 -13.89
N GLY A 189 -19.54 -20.54 -14.70
CA GLY A 189 -19.23 -19.15 -14.30
C GLY A 189 -20.39 -18.33 -13.71
N ALA A 190 -21.59 -18.89 -13.59
CA ALA A 190 -22.72 -18.28 -12.90
C ALA A 190 -22.54 -18.18 -11.37
N VAL A 191 -21.79 -19.10 -10.73
CA VAL A 191 -21.48 -19.00 -9.28
C VAL A 191 -20.47 -17.87 -9.04
N ALA A 192 -19.45 -17.74 -9.91
CA ALA A 192 -18.50 -16.64 -9.87
C ALA A 192 -19.16 -15.27 -10.14
N LEU A 193 -20.15 -15.21 -11.05
CA LEU A 193 -20.92 -13.98 -11.32
C LEU A 193 -21.86 -13.60 -10.16
N ALA A 194 -22.48 -14.57 -9.49
CA ALA A 194 -23.32 -14.31 -8.32
C ALA A 194 -22.51 -13.83 -7.12
N VAL A 195 -21.32 -14.41 -6.89
CA VAL A 195 -20.36 -13.95 -5.88
C VAL A 195 -19.83 -12.56 -6.21
N GLY A 196 -19.50 -12.28 -7.49
CA GLY A 196 -19.07 -10.96 -7.95
C GLY A 196 -20.15 -9.87 -7.83
N GLN A 197 -21.43 -10.20 -8.04
CA GLN A 197 -22.54 -9.25 -7.83
C GLN A 197 -22.83 -8.99 -6.34
N VAL A 198 -22.62 -9.98 -5.47
CA VAL A 198 -22.74 -9.81 -4.01
C VAL A 198 -21.60 -8.94 -3.47
N MET A 199 -20.36 -9.16 -3.94
CA MET A 199 -19.20 -8.34 -3.55
C MET A 199 -19.23 -6.90 -4.10
N GLY A 200 -19.86 -6.69 -5.26
CA GLY A 200 -20.03 -5.35 -5.83
C GLY A 200 -21.18 -4.53 -5.22
N THR A 201 -22.11 -5.16 -4.50
CA THR A 201 -23.29 -4.48 -3.92
C THR A 201 -23.18 -4.29 -2.40
N TYR A 202 -22.35 -5.08 -1.72
CA TYR A 202 -22.11 -4.98 -0.29
C TYR A 202 -20.60 -4.92 -0.06
N GLY A 203 -20.11 -3.74 0.31
CA GLY A 203 -18.77 -3.58 0.88
C GLY A 203 -18.54 -4.67 1.93
N ASN A 204 -17.45 -5.39 1.74
CA ASN A 204 -17.16 -6.66 2.39
C ASN A 204 -17.12 -6.50 3.92
N SER A 205 -18.00 -7.20 4.66
CA SER A 205 -17.98 -7.20 6.12
C SER A 205 -16.96 -8.18 6.72
N GLU A 206 -16.18 -8.88 5.89
CA GLU A 206 -15.23 -9.90 6.34
C GLU A 206 -13.77 -9.60 5.96
N TYR A 207 -13.51 -8.62 5.09
CA TYR A 207 -12.17 -8.20 4.68
C TYR A 207 -12.09 -6.69 4.77
N ASN A 208 -11.03 -6.15 5.39
CA ASN A 208 -10.83 -4.71 5.39
C ASN A 208 -10.49 -4.20 3.98
N THR A 209 -10.58 -2.89 3.76
CA THR A 209 -10.36 -2.25 2.45
C THR A 209 -9.00 -2.63 1.83
N TYR A 210 -7.95 -2.74 2.64
CA TYR A 210 -6.60 -3.13 2.18
C TYR A 210 -6.53 -4.57 1.67
N GLU A 211 -7.01 -5.54 2.45
CA GLU A 211 -6.96 -6.97 2.08
C GLU A 211 -7.76 -7.25 0.79
N SER A 212 -8.87 -6.53 0.61
CA SER A 212 -9.63 -6.57 -0.65
C SER A 212 -8.82 -6.01 -1.81
N MET A 213 -8.08 -4.91 -1.62
CA MET A 213 -7.32 -4.25 -2.69
C MET A 213 -6.13 -5.06 -3.19
N VAL A 214 -5.41 -5.70 -2.26
CA VAL A 214 -4.35 -6.65 -2.57
C VAL A 214 -4.93 -7.82 -3.37
N LYS A 215 -6.00 -8.45 -2.87
CA LYS A 215 -6.61 -9.63 -3.48
C LYS A 215 -7.13 -9.38 -4.90
N TYR A 216 -7.63 -8.18 -5.17
CA TYR A 216 -8.12 -7.78 -6.49
C TYR A 216 -7.08 -7.05 -7.34
N GLN A 217 -5.81 -6.99 -6.92
CA GLN A 217 -4.71 -6.34 -7.65
C GLN A 217 -5.02 -4.87 -7.99
N ILE A 218 -5.76 -4.17 -7.11
CA ILE A 218 -6.14 -2.75 -7.27
C ILE A 218 -5.02 -1.83 -6.82
N ILE A 219 -4.35 -2.22 -5.73
CA ILE A 219 -3.02 -1.72 -5.41
C ILE A 219 -2.01 -2.68 -6.01
N ASP A 220 -0.96 -2.10 -6.56
CA ASP A 220 0.24 -2.87 -6.79
C ASP A 220 0.69 -3.41 -5.43
N LYS A 221 0.77 -4.73 -5.30
CA LYS A 221 1.32 -5.39 -4.10
C LYS A 221 2.75 -4.89 -3.85
N TYR A 222 3.41 -4.45 -4.91
CA TYR A 222 4.83 -4.14 -4.98
C TYR A 222 5.02 -2.65 -5.13
N GLY A 223 4.57 -1.92 -4.13
CA GLY A 223 4.95 -0.53 -3.96
C GLY A 223 6.45 -0.31 -3.85
N PHE A 224 7.17 -0.52 -4.94
CA PHE A 224 8.59 -0.33 -5.07
C PHE A 224 8.73 0.40 -6.38
N ARG A 225 8.64 1.72 -6.28
CA ARG A 225 9.16 2.58 -7.34
C ARG A 225 10.58 2.97 -6.99
N ILE A 226 11.46 1.99 -6.85
CA ILE A 226 12.82 2.34 -7.22
C ILE A 226 12.74 2.57 -8.79
N PRO A 227 13.14 3.73 -9.33
CA PRO A 227 12.69 4.14 -10.68
C PRO A 227 13.21 3.25 -11.83
N LYS A 228 12.44 3.08 -12.92
CA LYS A 228 12.87 2.42 -14.17
C LYS A 228 14.24 2.89 -14.77
N ASP A 229 14.81 3.98 -14.26
CA ASP A 229 16.05 4.59 -14.72
C ASP A 229 17.36 4.06 -14.09
N TRP A 230 17.36 2.89 -13.42
CA TRP A 230 18.59 2.26 -12.87
C TRP A 230 19.66 1.88 -13.90
N ARG A 231 19.44 2.10 -15.19
CA ARG A 231 20.51 2.00 -16.22
C ARG A 231 21.61 3.06 -16.07
N ARG A 232 21.55 3.94 -15.06
CA ARG A 232 22.64 4.86 -14.68
C ARG A 232 23.16 4.61 -13.25
N PHE A 233 23.79 3.45 -13.08
CA PHE A 233 24.95 3.14 -12.22
C PHE A 233 24.73 2.82 -10.72
N PRO A 234 25.50 1.88 -10.15
CA PRO A 234 26.04 0.66 -10.72
C PRO A 234 25.06 -0.51 -10.52
N SER A 235 24.76 -1.17 -11.62
CA SER A 235 24.28 -2.56 -11.65
C SER A 235 25.08 -3.39 -10.65
N ILE A 236 24.36 -4.17 -9.85
CA ILE A 236 24.88 -5.46 -9.40
C ILE A 236 24.96 -6.28 -10.67
N ASP A 237 26.18 -6.73 -11.01
CA ASP A 237 26.46 -7.40 -12.27
C ASP A 237 25.34 -8.38 -12.59
N GLU A 238 24.76 -8.26 -13.79
CA GLU A 238 23.75 -9.18 -14.34
C GLU A 238 24.16 -10.66 -14.27
N ALA A 239 25.40 -10.96 -13.87
CA ALA A 239 25.98 -12.28 -13.77
C ALA A 239 25.69 -13.04 -12.45
N GLN A 240 25.11 -12.41 -11.41
CA GLN A 240 24.89 -13.07 -10.10
C GLN A 240 23.42 -13.14 -9.60
N LYS A 241 22.44 -12.68 -10.38
CA LYS A 241 21.00 -12.75 -10.07
C LYS A 241 20.15 -13.19 -11.25
N ARG A 242 20.67 -14.13 -12.01
CA ARG A 242 19.95 -14.75 -13.10
C ARG A 242 19.88 -16.21 -12.76
N PHE A 243 18.67 -16.67 -12.50
CA PHE A 243 18.42 -18.07 -12.22
C PHE A 243 18.33 -18.79 -13.54
N ASP A 244 19.13 -19.85 -13.67
CA ASP A 244 19.31 -20.50 -14.93
C ASP A 244 19.00 -21.98 -14.83
N PRO A 245 17.99 -22.47 -15.56
CA PRO A 245 17.90 -23.90 -15.81
C PRO A 245 18.33 -24.26 -17.23
N ILE A 246 18.77 -25.50 -17.41
CA ILE A 246 18.87 -26.11 -18.73
C ILE A 246 17.46 -26.38 -19.26
N ALA A 247 17.10 -25.71 -20.35
CA ALA A 247 15.94 -26.01 -21.18
C ALA A 247 16.32 -26.94 -22.34
N ILE A 248 15.39 -27.79 -22.75
CA ILE A 248 15.50 -28.74 -23.85
C ILE A 248 14.43 -28.44 -24.89
N ASP A 249 14.89 -28.34 -26.14
CA ASP A 249 14.05 -28.16 -27.32
C ASP A 249 13.38 -29.49 -27.65
N LEU A 250 12.05 -29.54 -27.54
CA LEU A 250 11.28 -30.78 -27.69
C LEU A 250 10.61 -30.93 -29.05
N ASP A 251 10.43 -29.86 -29.81
CA ASP A 251 9.71 -29.87 -31.08
C ASP A 251 10.59 -29.54 -32.31
N GLY A 252 11.81 -29.08 -32.07
CA GLY A 252 12.89 -28.90 -33.02
C GLY A 252 12.92 -27.53 -33.70
N ASP A 253 12.27 -26.51 -33.14
CA ASP A 253 12.26 -25.16 -33.71
C ASP A 253 13.10 -24.11 -32.94
N GLY A 254 13.61 -24.47 -31.76
CA GLY A 254 14.46 -23.64 -30.93
C GLY A 254 14.17 -23.84 -29.45
N ILE A 255 14.75 -22.98 -28.61
CA ILE A 255 14.27 -22.84 -27.22
C ILE A 255 13.43 -21.58 -27.17
N GLU A 256 12.20 -21.71 -26.70
CA GLU A 256 11.25 -20.62 -26.56
C GLU A 256 10.94 -20.34 -25.10
N THR A 257 10.70 -19.07 -24.79
CA THR A 257 10.41 -18.62 -23.43
C THR A 257 9.15 -17.77 -23.41
N ILE A 258 8.63 -17.56 -22.21
CA ILE A 258 7.62 -16.57 -21.90
C ILE A 258 8.19 -15.52 -20.95
N SER A 259 7.69 -14.29 -21.08
CA SER A 259 8.12 -13.18 -20.25
C SER A 259 7.56 -13.25 -18.83
N LEU A 260 8.20 -12.52 -17.93
CA LEU A 260 7.78 -12.34 -16.54
C LEU A 260 6.32 -11.87 -16.39
N GLU A 261 5.78 -11.14 -17.38
CA GLU A 261 4.39 -10.67 -17.39
C GLU A 261 3.34 -11.80 -17.43
N ASN A 262 3.74 -13.02 -17.77
CA ASN A 262 2.85 -14.18 -17.73
C ASN A 262 2.55 -14.65 -16.30
N GLY A 263 3.28 -14.16 -15.29
CA GLY A 263 2.96 -14.37 -13.88
C GLY A 263 3.29 -15.76 -13.36
N VAL A 264 4.37 -16.37 -13.86
CA VAL A 264 4.92 -17.63 -13.32
C VAL A 264 5.73 -17.32 -12.06
N TYR A 265 5.61 -18.17 -11.04
CA TYR A 265 6.33 -18.04 -9.77
C TYR A 265 7.05 -19.35 -9.44
N PHE A 266 8.34 -19.28 -9.16
CA PHE A 266 9.14 -20.45 -8.78
C PHE A 266 10.21 -20.06 -7.75
N ASN A 267 10.50 -20.94 -6.80
CA ASN A 267 11.45 -20.70 -5.70
C ASN A 267 12.87 -21.05 -6.16
N HIS A 268 13.57 -20.09 -6.74
CA HIS A 268 14.83 -20.39 -7.41
C HIS A 268 15.98 -20.67 -6.45
N ASP A 269 16.02 -20.03 -5.29
CA ASP A 269 17.16 -20.09 -4.34
C ASP A 269 16.90 -20.97 -3.09
N ASN A 270 15.72 -21.59 -3.02
CA ASN A 270 15.26 -22.43 -1.92
C ASN A 270 15.10 -21.68 -0.58
N ASN A 271 14.64 -20.43 -0.62
CA ASN A 271 14.40 -19.60 0.57
C ASN A 271 12.94 -19.61 1.08
N MET A 272 12.07 -20.44 0.46
CA MET A 272 10.60 -20.55 0.68
C MET A 272 9.74 -19.46 0.02
N PHE A 273 10.34 -18.56 -0.75
CA PHE A 273 9.64 -17.58 -1.56
C PHE A 273 9.78 -17.96 -3.02
N SER A 274 8.66 -18.10 -3.72
CA SER A 274 8.68 -18.21 -5.18
C SER A 274 8.76 -16.82 -5.77
N GLU A 275 9.77 -16.54 -6.57
CA GLU A 275 9.93 -15.27 -7.26
C GLU A 275 9.22 -15.29 -8.62
N LYS A 276 8.62 -14.16 -8.99
CA LYS A 276 8.02 -14.00 -10.31
C LYS A 276 9.11 -14.03 -11.36
N THR A 277 8.97 -14.89 -12.35
CA THR A 277 10.05 -15.25 -13.27
C THR A 277 9.55 -15.34 -14.71
N GLY A 278 10.41 -15.01 -15.67
CA GLY A 278 10.31 -15.56 -17.02
C GLY A 278 10.39 -17.09 -16.96
N TRP A 279 9.91 -17.76 -18.00
CA TRP A 279 9.78 -19.21 -17.96
C TRP A 279 10.00 -19.85 -19.33
N VAL A 280 10.19 -21.16 -19.38
CA VAL A 280 10.21 -21.91 -20.64
C VAL A 280 8.79 -21.98 -21.21
N SER A 281 8.65 -21.91 -22.53
CA SER A 281 7.35 -22.09 -23.19
C SER A 281 6.85 -23.54 -23.06
N ALA A 282 5.55 -23.74 -23.24
CA ALA A 282 4.88 -25.02 -23.00
C ALA A 282 5.22 -26.13 -24.03
N ASP A 283 5.83 -25.78 -25.14
CA ASP A 283 6.35 -26.68 -26.20
C ASP A 283 7.61 -27.40 -25.73
N ASP A 284 8.47 -26.68 -25.01
CA ASP A 284 9.78 -27.10 -24.52
C ASP A 284 9.72 -27.62 -23.08
N GLY A 285 10.86 -27.94 -22.49
CA GLY A 285 10.88 -28.33 -21.09
C GLY A 285 12.22 -28.14 -20.37
N LEU A 286 12.14 -28.02 -19.05
CA LEU A 286 13.31 -27.90 -18.18
C LEU A 286 13.88 -29.28 -17.85
N LEU A 287 15.20 -29.44 -17.92
CA LEU A 287 15.88 -30.61 -17.37
C LEU A 287 15.91 -30.48 -15.85
N VAL A 288 15.40 -31.50 -15.16
CA VAL A 288 15.20 -31.47 -13.71
C VAL A 288 15.57 -32.79 -13.05
N ARG A 289 15.78 -32.74 -11.74
CA ARG A 289 16.00 -33.90 -10.89
C ARG A 289 15.46 -33.63 -9.50
N ASP A 290 14.50 -34.44 -9.10
CA ASP A 290 14.02 -34.53 -7.72
C ASP A 290 15.19 -35.03 -6.83
N ILE A 291 15.77 -34.12 -6.04
CA ILE A 291 16.93 -34.39 -5.19
C ILE A 291 16.48 -34.91 -3.83
N ASN A 292 15.35 -34.42 -3.33
CA ASN A 292 14.87 -34.69 -1.97
C ASN A 292 13.98 -35.96 -1.90
N GLY A 293 13.52 -36.46 -3.05
CA GLY A 293 12.72 -37.66 -3.23
C GLY A 293 11.24 -37.50 -2.89
N ASP A 294 10.71 -36.28 -2.84
CA ASP A 294 9.31 -36.00 -2.49
C ASP A 294 8.34 -36.07 -3.68
N GLY A 295 8.87 -36.23 -4.89
CA GLY A 295 8.10 -36.36 -6.13
C GLY A 295 7.68 -35.03 -6.76
N PHE A 296 8.10 -33.90 -6.20
CA PHE A 296 7.89 -32.57 -6.75
C PHE A 296 9.20 -32.01 -7.31
N ILE A 297 9.08 -30.92 -8.07
CA ILE A 297 10.20 -30.06 -8.43
C ILE A 297 9.78 -28.68 -7.97
N ASP A 298 10.24 -28.28 -6.80
CA ASP A 298 9.66 -27.14 -6.07
C ASP A 298 10.68 -26.06 -5.68
N ASN A 299 11.96 -26.29 -6.02
CA ASN A 299 13.01 -25.31 -5.81
C ASN A 299 14.14 -25.41 -6.86
N GLY A 300 14.93 -24.34 -7.03
CA GLY A 300 15.99 -24.28 -8.04
C GLY A 300 17.19 -25.19 -7.78
N GLY A 301 17.31 -25.79 -6.59
CA GLY A 301 18.27 -26.87 -6.34
C GLY A 301 17.97 -28.13 -7.14
N GLU A 302 16.72 -28.32 -7.57
CA GLU A 302 16.23 -29.46 -8.36
C GLU A 302 16.21 -29.18 -9.86
N LEU A 303 16.45 -27.93 -10.24
CA LEU A 303 16.79 -27.52 -11.60
C LEU A 303 18.30 -27.67 -11.82
N PHE A 304 18.73 -27.82 -13.08
CA PHE A 304 20.15 -27.78 -13.43
C PHE A 304 20.60 -26.37 -13.76
N GLY A 305 21.28 -25.73 -12.82
CA GLY A 305 21.59 -24.31 -12.81
C GLY A 305 22.66 -23.87 -11.82
N ASN A 306 22.76 -22.56 -11.62
CA ASN A 306 23.64 -21.90 -10.69
C ASN A 306 23.21 -22.03 -9.22
N ASN A 307 21.99 -22.52 -8.95
CA ASN A 307 21.57 -22.95 -7.62
C ASN A 307 21.72 -24.46 -7.38
N THR A 308 22.26 -25.21 -8.35
CA THR A 308 22.59 -26.62 -8.14
C THR A 308 23.85 -26.75 -7.28
N LEU A 309 23.75 -27.53 -6.20
CA LEU A 309 24.88 -27.83 -5.32
C LEU A 309 25.77 -28.93 -5.94
N LEU A 310 27.03 -28.62 -6.18
CA LEU A 310 28.03 -29.58 -6.66
C LEU A 310 28.48 -30.53 -5.55
N LYS A 311 29.09 -31.68 -5.90
CA LYS A 311 29.66 -32.68 -4.96
C LYS A 311 30.69 -32.09 -3.98
N ASN A 312 31.29 -30.94 -4.30
CA ASN A 312 32.25 -30.24 -3.44
C ASN A 312 31.58 -29.30 -2.40
N GLY A 313 30.26 -29.15 -2.45
CA GLY A 313 29.48 -28.27 -1.56
C GLY A 313 29.43 -26.80 -1.98
N LEU A 314 29.90 -26.45 -3.18
CA LEU A 314 29.74 -25.13 -3.78
C LEU A 314 28.60 -25.15 -4.81
N LEU A 315 27.99 -23.99 -5.03
CA LEU A 315 27.04 -23.78 -6.12
C LEU A 315 27.77 -23.82 -7.48
N ALA A 316 27.10 -24.35 -8.51
CA ALA A 316 27.61 -24.34 -9.87
C ALA A 316 27.63 -22.91 -10.45
N ASN A 317 28.50 -22.62 -11.43
CA ASN A 317 28.44 -21.33 -12.13
C ASN A 317 27.38 -21.30 -13.24
N ASN A 318 26.89 -22.47 -13.67
CA ASN A 318 25.81 -22.67 -14.65
C ASN A 318 25.36 -24.14 -14.64
N GLY A 319 24.24 -24.43 -15.29
CA GLY A 319 23.65 -25.77 -15.36
C GLY A 319 24.53 -26.82 -16.04
N PHE A 320 25.33 -26.47 -17.05
CA PHE A 320 26.20 -27.45 -17.70
C PHE A 320 27.41 -27.85 -16.83
N GLU A 321 27.88 -26.96 -15.95
CA GLU A 321 28.83 -27.33 -14.90
C GLU A 321 28.21 -28.33 -13.92
N ALA A 322 26.94 -28.14 -13.55
CA ALA A 322 26.21 -29.08 -12.72
C ALA A 322 26.07 -30.46 -13.40
N LEU A 323 25.78 -30.51 -14.71
CA LEU A 323 25.76 -31.77 -15.46
C LEU A 323 27.12 -32.47 -15.48
N LYS A 324 28.20 -31.72 -15.66
CA LYS A 324 29.56 -32.27 -15.70
C LYS A 324 30.01 -32.87 -14.36
N ASP A 325 29.51 -32.35 -13.24
CA ASP A 325 29.82 -32.91 -11.91
C ASP A 325 29.16 -34.28 -11.66
N ILE A 326 28.04 -34.55 -12.34
CA ILE A 326 27.29 -35.80 -12.23
C ILE A 326 27.56 -36.82 -13.35
N ASP A 327 28.43 -36.49 -14.31
CA ASP A 327 29.00 -37.43 -15.29
C ASP A 327 30.02 -38.35 -14.59
N ASP A 328 29.63 -39.61 -14.39
CA ASP A 328 30.38 -40.58 -13.59
C ASP A 328 31.61 -41.10 -14.34
N ASN A 329 31.48 -41.31 -15.66
CA ASN A 329 32.54 -41.88 -16.49
C ASN A 329 33.44 -40.79 -17.13
N LYS A 330 33.05 -39.52 -17.02
CA LYS A 330 33.74 -38.32 -17.52
C LYS A 330 33.95 -38.34 -19.02
N ASN A 331 33.02 -38.93 -19.77
CA ASN A 331 33.07 -39.00 -21.22
C ASN A 331 32.56 -37.70 -21.89
N GLY A 332 32.02 -36.76 -21.11
CA GLY A 332 31.46 -35.49 -21.57
C GLY A 332 29.99 -35.56 -21.99
N MET A 333 29.32 -36.67 -21.67
CA MET A 333 27.92 -36.95 -21.97
C MET A 333 27.27 -37.54 -20.72
N LEU A 334 26.04 -37.13 -20.43
CA LEU A 334 25.17 -37.92 -19.57
C LEU A 334 24.40 -38.91 -20.42
N ASP A 335 24.50 -40.19 -20.06
CA ASP A 335 23.81 -41.29 -20.74
C ASP A 335 23.49 -42.45 -19.77
N SER A 336 23.00 -43.57 -20.31
CA SER A 336 22.61 -44.74 -19.49
C SER A 336 23.73 -45.41 -18.69
N GLU A 337 25.00 -45.06 -18.94
CA GLU A 337 26.15 -45.49 -18.15
C GLU A 337 26.31 -44.70 -16.84
N ASP A 338 25.66 -43.55 -16.69
CA ASP A 338 25.70 -42.71 -15.49
C ASP A 338 24.64 -43.13 -14.46
N SER A 339 25.04 -43.18 -13.19
CA SER A 339 24.16 -43.65 -12.11
C SER A 339 22.94 -42.76 -11.88
N VAL A 340 23.03 -41.49 -12.26
CA VAL A 340 21.99 -40.47 -12.13
C VAL A 340 20.98 -40.49 -13.29
N TRP A 341 21.26 -41.17 -14.39
CA TRP A 341 20.47 -41.11 -15.63
C TRP A 341 18.98 -41.43 -15.44
N GLN A 342 18.68 -42.44 -14.64
CA GLN A 342 17.29 -42.88 -14.37
C GLN A 342 16.51 -41.90 -13.48
N GLN A 343 17.19 -40.95 -12.84
CA GLN A 343 16.59 -39.94 -11.97
C GLN A 343 16.24 -38.66 -12.74
N LEU A 344 16.87 -38.42 -13.89
CA LEU A 344 16.62 -37.24 -14.71
C LEU A 344 15.22 -37.26 -15.33
N ARG A 345 14.58 -36.10 -15.35
CA ARG A 345 13.28 -35.85 -15.98
C ARG A 345 13.36 -34.58 -16.82
N VAL A 346 12.41 -34.43 -17.73
CA VAL A 346 12.10 -33.13 -18.35
C VAL A 346 10.73 -32.70 -17.86
N TRP A 347 10.64 -31.48 -17.36
CA TRP A 347 9.41 -30.85 -16.96
C TRP A 347 8.90 -29.93 -18.07
N GLN A 348 7.77 -30.32 -18.67
CA GLN A 348 7.03 -29.52 -19.63
C GLN A 348 5.81 -28.92 -18.93
N ASP A 349 5.96 -27.71 -18.42
CA ASP A 349 4.90 -26.94 -17.74
C ASP A 349 3.90 -26.43 -18.78
N LYS A 350 2.72 -27.07 -18.84
CA LYS A 350 1.76 -26.83 -19.94
C LYS A 350 0.83 -25.67 -19.68
N ASN A 351 0.60 -25.33 -18.42
CA ASN A 351 -0.28 -24.24 -18.03
C ASN A 351 0.53 -23.00 -17.58
N GLY A 352 1.85 -23.10 -17.49
CA GLY A 352 2.74 -22.02 -17.12
C GLY A 352 2.54 -21.57 -15.68
N ASN A 353 2.20 -22.48 -14.76
CA ASN A 353 1.92 -22.13 -13.37
C ASN A 353 3.15 -22.26 -12.45
N GLY A 354 4.27 -22.78 -12.95
CA GLY A 354 5.50 -22.97 -12.17
C GLY A 354 5.39 -24.10 -11.15
N LYS A 355 4.44 -25.03 -11.30
CA LYS A 355 4.24 -26.19 -10.44
C LYS A 355 4.11 -27.46 -11.27
N VAL A 356 4.69 -28.54 -10.79
CA VAL A 356 4.58 -29.83 -11.47
C VAL A 356 3.14 -30.36 -11.37
N ASP A 357 2.45 -30.43 -12.51
CA ASP A 357 1.14 -31.08 -12.62
C ASP A 357 1.22 -32.52 -13.13
N ASN A 358 0.14 -33.28 -12.90
CA ASN A 358 0.07 -34.67 -13.32
C ASN A 358 0.24 -34.82 -14.84
N GLY A 359 1.34 -35.46 -15.23
CA GLY A 359 1.67 -35.76 -16.63
C GLY A 359 2.65 -34.77 -17.28
N GLU A 360 3.15 -33.78 -16.55
CA GLU A 360 4.12 -32.80 -17.03
C GLU A 360 5.58 -33.27 -16.90
N LEU A 361 5.89 -34.09 -15.89
CA LEU A 361 7.20 -34.74 -15.80
C LEU A 361 7.29 -35.94 -16.75
N LYS A 362 8.27 -35.89 -17.65
CA LYS A 362 8.60 -36.95 -18.60
C LYS A 362 9.96 -37.56 -18.29
N THR A 363 10.07 -38.87 -18.45
CA THR A 363 11.37 -39.54 -18.46
C THR A 363 12.12 -39.27 -19.76
N LEU A 364 13.45 -39.29 -19.72
CA LEU A 364 14.28 -39.17 -20.92
C LEU A 364 13.95 -40.26 -21.95
N VAL A 365 13.59 -41.46 -21.49
CA VAL A 365 13.18 -42.59 -22.35
C VAL A 365 11.86 -42.31 -23.08
N GLU A 366 10.86 -41.71 -22.42
CA GLU A 366 9.59 -41.31 -23.04
C GLU A 366 9.79 -40.26 -24.13
N LEU A 367 10.70 -39.32 -23.89
CA LEU A 367 11.10 -38.28 -24.86
C LEU A 367 12.10 -38.79 -25.91
N LYS A 368 12.52 -40.06 -25.83
CA LYS A 368 13.52 -40.67 -26.69
C LYS A 368 14.86 -39.94 -26.68
N ILE A 369 15.20 -39.25 -25.59
CA ILE A 369 16.51 -38.65 -25.38
C ILE A 369 17.47 -39.78 -24.98
N LYS A 370 18.59 -39.87 -25.69
CA LYS A 370 19.59 -40.93 -25.52
C LYS A 370 20.82 -40.45 -24.75
N GLU A 371 21.29 -39.24 -25.06
CA GLU A 371 22.53 -38.66 -24.53
C GLU A 371 22.35 -37.13 -24.41
N ILE A 372 22.87 -36.53 -23.34
CA ILE A 372 22.89 -35.07 -23.11
C ILE A 372 24.35 -34.62 -23.02
N SER A 373 24.79 -33.69 -23.87
CA SER A 373 26.16 -33.19 -23.83
C SER A 373 26.40 -32.29 -22.61
N THR A 374 27.50 -32.52 -21.88
CA THR A 374 27.91 -31.64 -20.78
C THR A 374 28.83 -30.51 -21.24
N GLY A 375 29.31 -30.56 -22.49
CA GLY A 375 30.09 -29.48 -23.10
C GLY A 375 29.17 -28.42 -23.70
N TYR A 376 29.57 -27.16 -23.71
CA TYR A 376 28.73 -26.06 -24.22
C TYR A 376 29.54 -24.99 -24.94
N THR A 377 28.84 -24.09 -25.61
CA THR A 377 29.37 -22.85 -26.19
C THR A 377 28.65 -21.65 -25.59
N THR A 378 29.39 -20.59 -25.25
CA THR A 378 28.79 -19.40 -24.65
C THR A 378 28.20 -18.47 -25.71
N SER A 379 27.03 -17.91 -25.40
CA SER A 379 26.26 -16.96 -26.17
C SER A 379 25.90 -15.75 -25.30
N SER A 380 25.59 -14.63 -25.94
CA SER A 380 25.08 -13.42 -25.28
C SER A 380 23.71 -13.02 -25.85
N ALA A 381 22.99 -13.97 -26.42
CA ALA A 381 21.66 -13.75 -26.97
C ALA A 381 20.64 -13.52 -25.84
N VAL A 382 19.73 -12.59 -26.06
CA VAL A 382 18.56 -12.33 -25.21
C VAL A 382 17.36 -12.33 -26.15
N ASP A 383 16.32 -13.08 -25.79
CA ASP A 383 15.11 -13.16 -26.60
C ASP A 383 14.19 -11.94 -26.38
N ASP A 384 13.09 -11.89 -27.14
CA ASP A 384 12.14 -10.78 -27.09
C ASP A 384 11.39 -10.69 -25.74
N ASN A 385 11.47 -11.74 -24.90
CA ASN A 385 10.87 -11.80 -23.57
C ASN A 385 11.82 -11.34 -22.46
N GLY A 386 13.08 -11.03 -22.78
CA GLY A 386 14.09 -10.58 -21.83
C GLY A 386 14.94 -11.71 -21.22
N ASN A 387 14.72 -12.97 -21.61
CA ASN A 387 15.45 -14.11 -21.08
C ASN A 387 16.73 -14.35 -21.89
N ALA A 388 17.85 -14.62 -21.21
CA ALA A 388 19.16 -14.75 -21.85
C ALA A 388 19.53 -16.21 -22.13
N HIS A 389 19.97 -16.51 -23.34
CA HIS A 389 20.35 -17.85 -23.80
C HIS A 389 21.87 -17.94 -23.81
N THR A 390 22.47 -18.37 -22.70
CA THR A 390 23.88 -18.05 -22.38
C THR A 390 24.85 -19.21 -22.63
N GLN A 391 24.47 -20.47 -22.40
CA GLN A 391 25.27 -21.63 -22.76
C GLN A 391 24.45 -22.57 -23.64
N ASN A 392 24.91 -22.81 -24.87
CA ASN A 392 24.21 -23.66 -25.83
C ASN A 392 24.96 -24.98 -26.01
N SER A 393 24.21 -26.08 -26.00
CA SER A 393 24.70 -27.44 -26.21
C SER A 393 23.71 -28.26 -27.03
N THR A 394 23.94 -29.57 -27.13
CA THR A 394 23.11 -30.50 -27.88
C THR A 394 22.71 -31.71 -27.06
N ILE A 395 21.54 -32.25 -27.41
CA ILE A 395 21.09 -33.57 -27.00
C ILE A 395 21.05 -34.50 -28.22
N THR A 396 21.17 -35.80 -27.98
CA THR A 396 21.01 -36.82 -29.04
C THR A 396 19.77 -37.64 -28.77
N PHE A 397 18.86 -37.72 -29.74
CA PHE A 397 17.69 -38.59 -29.66
C PHE A 397 18.04 -40.03 -30.06
N ALA A 398 17.16 -40.97 -29.72
CA ALA A 398 17.36 -42.41 -29.94
C ALA A 398 17.46 -42.80 -31.42
N ASP A 399 16.96 -41.96 -32.33
CA ASP A 399 17.10 -42.14 -33.78
C ASP A 399 18.41 -41.55 -34.35
N GLY A 400 19.23 -40.94 -33.50
CA GLY A 400 20.52 -40.33 -33.83
C GLY A 400 20.44 -38.87 -34.29
N THR A 401 19.24 -38.27 -34.32
CA THR A 401 19.09 -36.82 -34.57
C THR A 401 19.61 -36.01 -33.38
N GLN A 402 20.06 -34.79 -33.66
CA GLN A 402 20.53 -33.84 -32.65
C GLN A 402 19.40 -32.85 -32.35
N GLY A 403 19.13 -32.61 -31.07
CA GLY A 403 18.29 -31.52 -30.57
C GLY A 403 19.13 -30.45 -29.87
N VAL A 404 18.46 -29.37 -29.45
CA VAL A 404 19.09 -28.25 -28.75
C VAL A 404 18.86 -28.38 -27.24
N SER A 405 19.87 -27.98 -26.47
CA SER A 405 19.72 -27.72 -25.04
C SER A 405 20.43 -26.43 -24.71
N THR A 406 19.81 -25.58 -23.92
CA THR A 406 20.32 -24.25 -23.60
C THR A 406 20.16 -23.97 -22.13
N ASP A 407 21.18 -23.37 -21.55
CA ASP A 407 21.17 -22.76 -20.25
C ASP A 407 20.51 -21.39 -20.36
N VAL A 408 19.26 -21.29 -19.91
CA VAL A 408 18.40 -20.11 -20.08
C VAL A 408 18.35 -19.35 -18.77
N TRP A 409 18.85 -18.12 -18.81
CA TRP A 409 18.94 -17.22 -17.68
C TRP A 409 17.69 -16.35 -17.66
N PHE A 410 16.72 -16.69 -16.82
CA PHE A 410 15.44 -16.00 -16.77
C PHE A 410 15.56 -14.59 -16.18
N ASP A 411 14.72 -13.68 -16.70
CA ASP A 411 14.46 -12.40 -16.05
C ASP A 411 13.55 -12.65 -14.83
N VAL A 412 13.94 -12.16 -13.65
CA VAL A 412 13.27 -12.46 -12.38
C VAL A 412 13.07 -11.19 -11.57
N ASN A 413 11.88 -11.04 -10.99
CA ASN A 413 11.54 -9.95 -10.10
C ASN A 413 11.58 -10.44 -8.65
N LEU A 414 12.71 -10.18 -7.99
CA LEU A 414 12.96 -10.59 -6.61
C LEU A 414 12.08 -9.89 -5.57
N ALA A 415 11.46 -8.75 -5.90
CA ALA A 415 10.52 -8.08 -4.99
C ALA A 415 9.11 -8.67 -5.09
N ASP A 416 8.80 -9.32 -6.22
CA ASP A 416 7.50 -9.92 -6.52
C ASP A 416 7.52 -11.41 -6.19
N THR A 417 7.18 -11.73 -4.94
CA THR A 417 7.31 -13.09 -4.40
C THR A 417 6.02 -13.63 -3.82
N GLN A 418 5.91 -14.96 -3.78
CA GLN A 418 4.87 -15.71 -3.08
C GLN A 418 5.50 -16.57 -1.99
N TYR A 419 5.06 -16.38 -0.76
CA TYR A 419 5.49 -17.23 0.35
C TYR A 419 4.87 -18.63 0.20
N ASN A 420 5.70 -19.66 0.12
CA ASN A 420 5.28 -21.05 -0.07
C ASN A 420 5.05 -21.81 1.25
N GLY A 421 5.32 -21.19 2.40
CA GLY A 421 5.20 -21.86 3.68
C GLY A 421 3.75 -21.99 4.17
N ASN A 422 3.46 -23.09 4.86
CA ASN A 422 2.17 -23.32 5.49
C ASN A 422 2.11 -22.58 6.83
N TYR A 423 1.18 -21.63 6.94
CA TYR A 423 0.87 -20.94 8.19
C TYR A 423 -0.64 -20.87 8.43
N ILE A 424 -1.07 -21.20 9.64
CA ILE A 424 -2.46 -21.09 10.08
C ILE A 424 -2.50 -20.09 11.24
N PRO A 425 -3.05 -18.87 11.05
CA PRO A 425 -3.12 -17.88 12.11
C PRO A 425 -4.01 -18.32 13.25
N THR A 426 -3.51 -18.12 14.46
CA THR A 426 -4.27 -18.31 15.70
C THR A 426 -5.35 -17.24 15.82
N GLU A 427 -6.38 -17.47 16.64
CA GLU A 427 -7.53 -16.55 16.75
C GLU A 427 -7.14 -15.15 17.24
N ASP A 428 -6.11 -15.05 18.07
CA ASP A 428 -5.52 -13.79 18.53
C ASP A 428 -4.77 -13.05 17.42
N ILE A 429 -3.95 -13.74 16.61
CA ILE A 429 -3.27 -13.11 15.46
C ILE A 429 -4.28 -12.61 14.42
N ASN A 430 -5.37 -13.33 14.18
CA ASN A 430 -6.44 -12.90 13.26
C ASN A 430 -7.14 -11.59 13.68
N LYS A 431 -6.95 -11.11 14.92
CA LYS A 431 -7.49 -9.83 15.40
C LYS A 431 -6.51 -8.67 15.24
N LEU A 432 -5.27 -8.95 14.86
CA LEU A 432 -4.22 -7.96 14.66
C LEU A 432 -4.16 -7.51 13.19
N PRO A 433 -3.60 -6.32 12.90
CA PRO A 433 -3.40 -5.85 11.54
C PRO A 433 -2.70 -6.87 10.64
N TYR A 434 -3.18 -7.00 9.42
CA TYR A 434 -2.61 -7.82 8.36
C TYR A 434 -1.91 -6.94 7.32
N LEU A 435 -0.69 -7.31 6.96
CA LEU A 435 0.04 -6.77 5.82
C LEU A 435 0.68 -7.93 5.06
N GLU A 436 0.62 -7.87 3.73
CA GLU A 436 1.37 -8.81 2.89
C GLU A 436 2.85 -8.39 2.85
N GLY A 437 3.73 -9.38 2.83
CA GLY A 437 5.15 -9.18 2.64
C GLY A 437 5.53 -9.14 1.15
N SER A 438 6.77 -8.77 0.89
CA SER A 438 7.38 -8.71 -0.44
C SER A 438 8.84 -9.13 -0.35
N GLY A 439 9.41 -9.57 -1.46
CA GLY A 439 10.76 -10.14 -1.46
C GLY A 439 10.87 -11.31 -0.49
N ASN A 440 11.76 -11.18 0.48
CA ASN A 440 11.98 -12.19 1.53
C ASN A 440 11.30 -11.81 2.85
N LEU A 441 10.46 -10.76 2.86
CA LEU A 441 9.66 -10.38 4.01
C LEU A 441 8.42 -11.27 4.08
N TYR A 442 8.23 -11.94 5.22
CA TYR A 442 7.02 -12.73 5.48
C TYR A 442 5.79 -11.84 5.57
N ASN A 443 4.61 -12.36 5.26
CA ASN A 443 3.35 -11.70 5.64
C ASN A 443 3.34 -11.46 7.16
N LEU A 444 2.82 -10.31 7.61
CA LEU A 444 2.93 -9.88 9.01
C LEU A 444 2.37 -10.91 10.00
N HIS A 445 1.23 -11.52 9.65
CA HIS A 445 0.65 -12.59 10.47
C HIS A 445 1.53 -13.84 10.51
N ALA A 446 2.11 -14.25 9.38
CA ALA A 446 3.02 -15.39 9.33
C ALA A 446 4.26 -15.12 10.19
N ALA A 447 4.82 -13.91 10.12
CA ALA A 447 5.92 -13.50 10.98
C ALA A 447 5.57 -13.54 12.47
N MET A 448 4.43 -12.97 12.88
CA MET A 448 3.98 -12.96 14.28
C MET A 448 3.74 -14.37 14.86
N SER A 449 3.48 -15.35 14.01
CA SER A 449 3.24 -16.73 14.45
C SER A 449 4.48 -17.47 14.93
N VAL A 450 5.64 -17.05 14.44
CA VAL A 450 6.95 -17.62 14.77
C VAL A 450 7.81 -16.63 15.56
N ASN A 451 7.38 -15.38 15.69
CA ASN A 451 8.07 -14.31 16.40
C ASN A 451 7.13 -13.63 17.43
N GLU A 452 7.22 -14.06 18.68
CA GLU A 452 6.42 -13.53 19.79
C GLU A 452 6.73 -12.06 20.10
N GLN A 453 7.98 -11.62 19.93
CA GLN A 453 8.37 -10.22 20.13
C GLN A 453 7.68 -9.30 19.11
N LEU A 454 7.62 -9.71 17.85
CA LEU A 454 6.91 -8.95 16.82
C LEU A 454 5.42 -8.83 17.17
N LYS A 455 4.80 -9.92 17.60
CA LYS A 455 3.40 -9.93 18.03
C LYS A 455 3.15 -8.94 19.17
N ASP A 456 4.00 -8.93 20.20
CA ASP A 456 3.89 -8.00 21.34
C ASP A 456 3.99 -6.52 20.88
N LEU A 457 4.88 -6.22 19.92
CA LEU A 457 5.01 -4.87 19.37
C LEU A 457 3.74 -4.45 18.62
N VAL A 458 3.16 -5.34 17.81
CA VAL A 458 1.90 -5.07 17.10
C VAL A 458 0.73 -4.92 18.08
N GLU A 459 0.64 -5.75 19.12
CA GLU A 459 -0.40 -5.64 20.16
C GLU A 459 -0.31 -4.30 20.91
N ARG A 460 0.90 -3.82 21.19
CA ARG A 460 1.12 -2.48 21.77
C ARG A 460 0.61 -1.38 20.86
N PHE A 461 0.91 -1.45 19.57
CA PHE A 461 0.41 -0.47 18.60
C PHE A 461 -1.13 -0.46 18.57
N VAL A 462 -1.76 -1.63 18.52
CA VAL A 462 -3.23 -1.76 18.50
C VAL A 462 -3.88 -1.22 19.78
N ALA A 463 -3.19 -1.27 20.92
CA ALA A 463 -3.71 -0.79 22.20
C ALA A 463 -3.86 0.75 22.26
N ASP A 464 -2.96 1.50 21.62
CA ASP A 464 -3.03 2.97 21.54
C ASP A 464 -2.38 3.51 20.24
N PRO A 465 -3.03 3.32 19.08
CA PRO A 465 -2.45 3.68 17.79
C PRO A 465 -2.17 5.18 17.63
N ILE A 466 -2.94 6.05 18.31
CA ILE A 466 -2.79 7.51 18.24
C ILE A 466 -1.54 7.98 18.99
N ALA A 467 -1.23 7.37 20.14
CA ALA A 467 -0.01 7.66 20.86
C ALA A 467 1.20 7.01 20.17
N GLU A 468 1.08 5.74 19.78
CA GLU A 468 2.21 4.95 19.30
C GLU A 468 2.70 5.38 17.91
N LYS A 469 1.85 5.96 17.04
CA LYS A 469 2.32 6.56 15.77
C LYS A 469 3.31 7.71 15.93
N LYS A 470 3.34 8.34 17.12
CA LYS A 470 4.29 9.43 17.48
C LYS A 470 5.55 8.90 18.18
N SER A 471 5.66 7.59 18.34
CA SER A 471 6.80 6.91 18.95
C SER A 471 7.68 6.24 17.89
N ASN A 472 8.78 5.60 18.31
CA ASN A 472 9.61 4.76 17.44
C ASN A 472 9.04 3.35 17.22
N LEU A 473 7.83 3.04 17.69
CA LEU A 473 7.29 1.67 17.69
C LEU A 473 7.13 1.09 16.27
N ILE A 474 6.77 1.89 15.27
CA ILE A 474 6.68 1.39 13.89
C ILE A 474 8.06 0.97 13.38
N GLU A 475 9.11 1.74 13.67
CA GLU A 475 10.48 1.38 13.29
C GLU A 475 10.92 0.08 13.99
N ASP A 476 10.61 -0.07 15.28
CA ASP A 476 10.83 -1.32 16.03
C ASP A 476 10.07 -2.51 15.41
N ILE A 477 8.82 -2.31 14.99
CA ILE A 477 8.01 -3.32 14.30
C ILE A 477 8.67 -3.72 12.98
N LEU A 478 9.06 -2.76 12.14
CA LEU A 478 9.71 -3.01 10.85
C LEU A 478 11.01 -3.80 11.01
N PHE A 479 11.86 -3.38 11.95
CA PHE A 479 13.13 -4.08 12.20
C PHE A 479 12.94 -5.47 12.80
N CYS A 480 11.93 -5.67 13.63
CA CYS A 480 11.62 -7.00 14.19
C CYS A 480 11.00 -7.91 13.12
N TRP A 481 10.15 -7.35 12.26
CA TRP A 481 9.48 -8.04 11.17
C TRP A 481 10.45 -8.57 10.12
N ALA A 482 11.41 -7.74 9.68
CA ALA A 482 12.45 -8.15 8.75
C ALA A 482 13.60 -8.94 9.41
N GLY A 483 13.61 -9.10 10.74
CA GLY A 483 14.68 -9.80 11.45
C GLY A 483 16.02 -9.04 11.49
N VAL A 484 16.01 -7.72 11.30
CA VAL A 484 17.21 -6.88 11.20
C VAL A 484 17.51 -6.09 12.49
N SER A 485 16.76 -6.34 13.57
CA SER A 485 16.89 -5.62 14.84
C SER A 485 18.30 -5.67 15.45
N GLU A 486 19.01 -6.79 15.25
CA GLU A 486 20.35 -7.04 15.79
C GLU A 486 21.49 -6.60 14.84
N ILE A 487 21.16 -6.05 13.67
CA ILE A 487 22.17 -5.55 12.73
C ILE A 487 22.80 -4.27 13.30
N THR A 488 24.12 -4.16 13.17
CA THR A 488 24.85 -2.98 13.64
C THR A 488 24.49 -1.76 12.77
N PRO A 489 24.03 -0.63 13.35
CA PRO A 489 23.59 0.54 12.56
C PRO A 489 24.67 1.09 11.62
N SER A 490 25.95 0.99 11.98
CA SER A 490 27.05 1.52 11.16
C SER A 490 27.57 0.55 10.09
N ILE A 491 26.90 -0.58 9.85
CA ILE A 491 27.41 -1.63 8.94
C ILE A 491 27.56 -1.15 7.49
N TYR A 492 26.78 -0.15 7.07
CA TYR A 492 26.86 0.50 5.75
C TYR A 492 27.48 1.91 5.77
N GLY A 493 28.18 2.28 6.85
CA GLY A 493 28.71 3.63 7.10
C GLY A 493 28.02 4.34 8.26
N ASP A 494 28.57 5.47 8.68
CA ASP A 494 28.08 6.24 9.85
C ASP A 494 26.97 7.26 9.49
N LYS A 495 26.69 7.47 8.20
CA LYS A 495 25.72 8.48 7.72
C LYS A 495 24.33 7.94 7.39
N ILE A 496 24.10 6.65 7.53
CA ILE A 496 22.80 5.99 7.30
C ILE A 496 22.65 4.87 8.33
N ASP A 497 21.43 4.66 8.85
CA ASP A 497 21.19 3.50 9.70
C ASP A 497 21.13 2.23 8.85
N GLY A 498 22.16 1.41 8.98
CA GLY A 498 22.31 0.17 8.22
C GLY A 498 21.20 -0.86 8.45
N ARG A 499 20.41 -0.74 9.52
CA ARG A 499 19.20 -1.58 9.72
C ARG A 499 18.11 -1.21 8.72
N ARG A 500 17.99 0.05 8.32
CA ARG A 500 17.04 0.51 7.28
C ARG A 500 17.45 -0.01 5.91
N VAL A 501 18.75 -0.03 5.63
CA VAL A 501 19.29 -0.61 4.40
C VAL A 501 19.03 -2.12 4.36
N ALA A 502 19.38 -2.83 5.42
CA ALA A 502 19.13 -4.28 5.51
C ALA A 502 17.64 -4.62 5.45
N PHE A 503 16.78 -3.77 6.03
CA PHE A 503 15.33 -3.88 5.88
C PHE A 503 14.93 -3.83 4.40
N LEU A 504 15.39 -2.82 3.65
CA LEU A 504 15.12 -2.70 2.22
C LEU A 504 15.59 -3.93 1.46
N GLU A 505 16.77 -4.49 1.78
CA GLU A 505 17.28 -5.71 1.13
C GLU A 505 16.35 -6.91 1.34
N VAL A 506 15.80 -7.08 2.54
CA VAL A 506 14.81 -8.15 2.82
C VAL A 506 13.54 -7.92 2.02
N VAL A 507 13.04 -6.69 2.01
CA VAL A 507 11.76 -6.33 1.37
C VAL A 507 11.82 -6.38 -0.16
N THR A 508 12.98 -6.10 -0.76
CA THR A 508 13.20 -6.24 -2.20
C THR A 508 13.65 -7.64 -2.61
N GLY A 509 14.01 -8.50 -1.64
CA GLY A 509 14.63 -9.79 -1.89
C GLY A 509 16.06 -9.66 -2.45
N ASP A 510 16.67 -8.48 -2.36
CA ASP A 510 17.88 -8.13 -3.08
C ASP A 510 18.95 -7.46 -2.19
N VAL A 511 20.17 -8.01 -2.17
CA VAL A 511 21.31 -7.53 -1.38
C VAL A 511 22.12 -6.47 -2.13
N LEU A 512 22.46 -5.36 -1.47
CA LEU A 512 23.29 -4.30 -2.05
C LEU A 512 24.78 -4.67 -2.01
N ILE A 513 25.52 -4.46 -3.12
CA ILE A 513 26.98 -4.80 -3.15
C ILE A 513 27.83 -3.85 -2.28
N SER A 514 27.41 -2.59 -2.14
CA SER A 514 28.23 -1.58 -1.48
C SER A 514 28.01 -1.62 0.02
N HIS A 515 29.08 -1.82 0.77
CA HIS A 515 29.06 -1.92 2.24
C HIS A 515 29.49 -0.61 2.94
N ASN A 516 29.66 0.50 2.21
CA ASN A 516 29.85 1.84 2.79
C ASN A 516 29.33 2.95 1.86
N PHE A 517 28.38 3.75 2.34
CA PHE A 517 27.75 4.85 1.58
C PHE A 517 28.18 6.27 2.00
N ASP A 518 29.10 6.42 2.95
CA ASP A 518 29.43 7.73 3.56
C ASP A 518 29.94 8.77 2.55
N SER A 519 30.55 8.31 1.45
CA SER A 519 31.03 9.16 0.36
C SER A 519 29.98 9.46 -0.71
N ASN A 520 28.78 8.92 -0.62
CA ASN A 520 27.74 9.02 -1.65
C ASN A 520 26.40 9.52 -1.08
N PRO A 521 26.29 10.84 -0.80
CA PRO A 521 25.09 11.41 -0.18
C PRO A 521 23.81 11.24 -1.01
N GLY A 522 23.92 11.18 -2.35
CA GLY A 522 22.75 10.96 -3.20
C GLY A 522 22.10 9.59 -3.01
N VAL A 523 22.92 8.55 -2.80
CA VAL A 523 22.41 7.19 -2.52
C VAL A 523 21.75 7.12 -1.14
N ILE A 524 22.36 7.76 -0.13
CA ILE A 524 21.78 7.84 1.20
C ILE A 524 20.38 8.47 1.15
N ILE A 525 20.25 9.61 0.45
CA ILE A 525 18.95 10.29 0.29
C ILE A 525 17.91 9.34 -0.33
N SER A 526 18.24 8.68 -1.44
CA SER A 526 17.28 7.79 -2.12
C SER A 526 16.90 6.55 -1.28
N LEU A 527 17.84 5.98 -0.51
CA LEU A 527 17.54 4.85 0.37
C LEU A 527 16.65 5.27 1.54
N GLU A 528 16.93 6.42 2.16
CA GLU A 528 16.09 6.96 3.23
C GLU A 528 14.70 7.35 2.73
N GLU A 529 14.59 7.94 1.54
CA GLU A 529 13.30 8.24 0.91
C GLU A 529 12.46 6.99 0.66
N GLU A 530 13.08 5.89 0.19
CA GLU A 530 12.35 4.66 -0.05
C GLU A 530 11.97 3.93 1.23
N TYR A 531 12.87 3.91 2.23
CA TYR A 531 12.55 3.40 3.56
C TYR A 531 11.38 4.18 4.19
N GLN A 532 11.38 5.51 4.07
CA GLN A 532 10.33 6.36 4.61
C GLN A 532 8.97 6.08 3.94
N LYS A 533 8.93 5.84 2.63
CA LYS A 533 7.68 5.44 1.96
C LYS A 533 7.13 4.12 2.51
N PHE A 534 8.00 3.13 2.75
CA PHE A 534 7.56 1.85 3.32
C PHE A 534 7.08 2.01 4.77
N TYR A 535 7.78 2.84 5.55
CA TYR A 535 7.37 3.23 6.89
C TYR A 535 5.96 3.85 6.87
N ASP A 536 5.74 4.87 6.03
CA ASP A 536 4.46 5.58 5.93
C ASP A 536 3.35 4.67 5.42
N PHE A 537 3.65 3.78 4.47
CA PHE A 537 2.72 2.78 3.97
C PHE A 537 2.33 1.77 5.05
N THR A 538 3.30 1.28 5.82
CA THR A 538 3.04 0.32 6.91
C THR A 538 2.22 0.97 8.01
N LEU A 539 2.63 2.15 8.48
CA LEU A 539 1.90 2.93 9.47
C LEU A 539 0.47 3.19 8.97
N ALA A 540 0.29 3.63 7.73
CA ALA A 540 -1.01 3.89 7.17
C ALA A 540 -1.92 2.65 7.23
N ASN A 541 -1.42 1.49 6.78
CA ASN A 541 -2.19 0.25 6.80
C ASN A 541 -2.52 -0.23 8.21
N MET A 542 -1.63 -0.02 9.17
CA MET A 542 -1.92 -0.30 10.58
C MET A 542 -2.98 0.64 11.15
N MET A 543 -2.93 1.94 10.83
CA MET A 543 -3.91 2.95 11.25
C MET A 543 -5.30 2.69 10.65
N ILE A 544 -5.37 2.29 9.38
CA ILE A 544 -6.62 1.91 8.69
C ILE A 544 -7.29 0.73 9.40
N GLN A 545 -6.51 -0.23 9.89
CA GLN A 545 -7.03 -1.43 10.54
C GLN A 545 -7.33 -1.24 12.03
N THR A 546 -7.02 -0.06 12.59
CA THR A 546 -7.16 0.25 14.01
C THR A 546 -7.97 1.53 14.22
N ALA A 547 -7.32 2.70 14.20
CA ALA A 547 -7.92 3.98 14.55
C ALA A 547 -8.89 4.53 13.50
N TYR A 548 -8.63 4.27 12.20
CA TYR A 548 -9.32 4.95 11.09
C TYR A 548 -10.15 4.03 10.21
N GLN A 549 -10.50 2.83 10.69
CA GLN A 549 -11.29 1.86 9.93
C GLN A 549 -12.60 2.42 9.42
N GLU A 550 -13.35 3.17 10.25
CA GLU A 550 -14.63 3.75 9.85
C GLU A 550 -14.50 4.76 8.71
N ALA A 551 -13.44 5.58 8.71
CA ALA A 551 -13.19 6.56 7.64
C ALA A 551 -12.87 5.84 6.32
N PHE A 552 -12.00 4.83 6.36
CA PHE A 552 -11.57 4.11 5.16
C PHE A 552 -12.62 3.12 4.62
N ASN A 553 -13.59 2.71 5.43
CA ASN A 553 -14.77 1.97 4.96
C ASN A 553 -15.67 2.80 4.01
N LEU A 554 -15.49 4.13 3.95
CA LEU A 554 -16.18 5.00 2.99
C LEU A 554 -15.57 4.93 1.59
N ILE A 555 -14.36 4.37 1.44
CA ILE A 555 -13.75 4.11 0.15
C ILE A 555 -14.32 2.81 -0.38
N THR A 556 -14.93 2.88 -1.56
CA THR A 556 -15.60 1.72 -2.19
C THR A 556 -14.97 1.41 -3.54
N PHE A 557 -15.43 0.34 -4.20
CA PHE A 557 -14.95 -0.03 -5.53
C PHE A 557 -16.03 0.20 -6.59
N GLU A 558 -15.61 0.67 -7.76
CA GLU A 558 -16.47 0.77 -8.92
C GLU A 558 -15.78 0.23 -10.18
N LYS A 559 -16.58 -0.17 -11.16
CA LYS A 559 -16.05 -0.70 -12.42
C LYS A 559 -15.89 0.43 -13.44
N ASN A 560 -14.67 0.64 -13.91
CA ASN A 560 -14.35 1.60 -14.96
C ASN A 560 -13.64 0.90 -16.12
N GLN A 561 -14.22 0.96 -17.33
CA GLN A 561 -13.69 0.34 -18.56
C GLN A 561 -13.31 -1.15 -18.47
N GLY A 562 -13.89 -1.90 -17.53
CA GLY A 562 -13.57 -3.31 -17.32
C GLY A 562 -12.74 -3.58 -16.06
N ASN A 563 -12.02 -2.56 -15.56
CA ASN A 563 -11.16 -2.63 -14.40
C ASN A 563 -11.89 -2.14 -13.14
N LEU A 564 -11.48 -2.66 -11.98
CA LEU A 564 -11.97 -2.21 -10.69
C LEU A 564 -11.13 -1.01 -10.23
N VAL A 565 -11.76 0.09 -9.84
CA VAL A 565 -11.09 1.33 -9.38
C VAL A 565 -11.67 1.80 -8.05
N LEU A 566 -10.93 2.65 -7.32
CA LEU A 566 -11.36 3.23 -6.05
C LEU A 566 -12.35 4.37 -6.27
N ASN A 567 -13.48 4.32 -5.58
CA ASN A 567 -14.41 5.42 -5.42
C ASN A 567 -14.20 6.08 -4.05
N THR A 568 -13.68 7.31 -4.07
CA THR A 568 -13.33 8.10 -2.89
C THR A 568 -14.32 9.22 -2.57
N ALA A 569 -15.50 9.25 -3.21
CA ALA A 569 -16.42 10.39 -3.10
C ALA A 569 -16.92 10.59 -1.67
N ALA A 570 -17.39 9.53 -1.01
CA ALA A 570 -17.87 9.60 0.37
C ALA A 570 -16.74 9.92 1.36
N PHE A 571 -15.55 9.36 1.14
CA PHE A 571 -14.35 9.65 1.92
C PHE A 571 -13.94 11.12 1.79
N THR A 572 -14.01 11.69 0.59
CA THR A 572 -13.67 13.11 0.34
C THR A 572 -14.63 14.06 1.06
N GLU A 573 -15.93 13.76 1.05
CA GLU A 573 -16.94 14.54 1.80
C GLU A 573 -16.70 14.44 3.31
N TYR A 574 -16.32 13.25 3.79
CA TYR A 574 -15.94 13.04 5.19
C TYR A 574 -14.71 13.84 5.58
N LEU A 575 -13.65 13.84 4.77
CA LEU A 575 -12.43 14.62 5.02
C LEU A 575 -12.72 16.12 5.12
N LYS A 576 -13.50 16.68 4.19
CA LYS A 576 -13.89 18.11 4.24
C LYS A 576 -14.63 18.48 5.52
N LYS A 577 -15.41 17.55 6.07
CA LYS A 577 -16.07 17.77 7.35
C LYS A 577 -15.07 17.74 8.51
N GLN A 578 -14.13 16.78 8.49
CA GLN A 578 -13.07 16.71 9.50
C GLN A 578 -12.21 17.96 9.49
N GLU A 579 -11.90 18.52 8.32
CA GLU A 579 -11.08 19.73 8.19
C GLU A 579 -11.64 20.91 9.00
N VAL A 580 -12.97 21.05 9.01
CA VAL A 580 -13.68 22.09 9.77
C VAL A 580 -13.85 21.72 11.24
N ASP A 581 -14.12 20.45 11.53
CA ASP A 581 -14.42 19.99 12.90
C ASP A 581 -13.16 19.82 13.76
N ASP A 582 -12.09 19.26 13.19
CA ASP A 582 -10.80 18.95 13.82
C ASP A 582 -9.71 18.78 12.74
N ILE A 583 -8.96 19.86 12.50
CA ILE A 583 -7.91 19.90 11.48
C ILE A 583 -6.80 18.86 11.72
N PHE A 584 -6.50 18.48 12.97
CA PHE A 584 -5.49 17.46 13.25
C PHE A 584 -6.00 16.07 12.89
N ASN A 585 -7.25 15.76 13.21
CA ASN A 585 -7.85 14.50 12.80
C ASN A 585 -8.00 14.41 11.27
N PHE A 586 -8.34 15.52 10.61
CA PHE A 586 -8.31 15.61 9.14
C PHE A 586 -6.93 15.30 8.58
N LEU A 587 -5.89 15.95 9.08
CA LEU A 587 -4.52 15.72 8.61
C LEU A 587 -4.04 14.30 8.91
N ASP A 588 -4.38 13.75 10.07
CA ASP A 588 -4.01 12.39 10.42
C ASP A 588 -4.63 11.35 9.49
N ILE A 589 -5.93 11.48 9.22
CA ILE A 589 -6.66 10.60 8.28
C ILE A 589 -6.17 10.83 6.86
N GLY A 590 -5.93 12.10 6.47
CA GLY A 590 -5.41 12.49 5.17
C GLY A 590 -4.01 11.94 4.91
N ARG A 591 -3.08 12.07 5.87
CA ARG A 591 -1.71 11.53 5.77
C ARG A 591 -1.71 10.01 5.78
N THR A 592 -2.60 9.38 6.55
CA THR A 592 -2.87 7.94 6.45
C THR A 592 -3.27 7.58 5.02
N PHE A 593 -4.12 8.38 4.37
CA PHE A 593 -4.52 8.14 2.98
C PHE A 593 -3.37 8.35 1.98
N VAL A 594 -2.52 9.36 2.20
CA VAL A 594 -1.30 9.58 1.40
C VAL A 594 -0.36 8.38 1.52
N GLY A 595 -0.03 7.93 2.74
CA GLY A 595 0.82 6.76 2.97
C GLY A 595 0.24 5.49 2.35
N PHE A 596 -1.07 5.27 2.51
CA PHE A 596 -1.79 4.14 1.92
C PHE A 596 -1.74 4.11 0.39
N THR A 597 -1.76 5.29 -0.25
CA THR A 597 -1.79 5.44 -1.71
C THR A 597 -0.43 5.69 -2.33
N THR A 598 0.64 5.75 -1.52
CA THR A 598 2.00 6.16 -1.95
C THR A 598 2.54 5.35 -3.12
N TYR A 599 2.10 4.09 -3.21
CA TYR A 599 2.55 3.11 -4.18
C TYR A 599 1.58 2.83 -5.33
N MET A 600 0.50 3.59 -5.44
CA MET A 600 -0.46 3.43 -6.55
C MET A 600 0.09 4.08 -7.82
N GLU A 601 0.62 3.26 -8.75
CA GLU A 601 1.40 3.75 -9.91
C GLU A 601 0.62 4.66 -10.85
N ASN A 602 -0.65 4.32 -11.08
CA ASN A 602 -1.61 5.02 -11.93
C ASN A 602 -2.83 5.47 -11.11
N ALA A 603 -2.57 6.05 -9.93
CA ALA A 603 -3.63 6.49 -9.03
C ALA A 603 -4.67 7.34 -9.78
N ASP A 604 -5.95 7.03 -9.56
CA ASP A 604 -7.09 7.78 -10.08
C ASP A 604 -6.87 9.29 -9.87
N PRO A 605 -7.22 10.17 -10.84
CA PRO A 605 -7.04 11.61 -10.69
C PRO A 605 -7.65 12.20 -9.41
N ASN A 606 -8.66 11.56 -8.81
CA ASN A 606 -9.23 11.96 -7.53
C ASN A 606 -8.32 11.65 -6.35
N ILE A 607 -7.60 10.52 -6.37
CA ILE A 607 -6.58 10.18 -5.36
C ILE A 607 -5.46 11.23 -5.40
N GLN A 608 -4.97 11.55 -6.60
CA GLN A 608 -3.92 12.56 -6.76
C GLN A 608 -4.36 13.93 -6.23
N LYS A 609 -5.61 14.33 -6.48
CA LYS A 609 -6.17 15.58 -5.92
C LYS A 609 -6.22 15.58 -4.40
N ILE A 610 -6.65 14.47 -3.78
CA ILE A 610 -6.67 14.34 -2.32
C ILE A 610 -5.24 14.45 -1.79
N ASN A 611 -4.29 13.70 -2.37
CA ASN A 611 -2.89 13.73 -1.92
C ASN A 611 -2.26 15.12 -2.07
N SER A 612 -2.47 15.80 -3.20
CA SER A 612 -2.02 17.18 -3.38
C SER A 612 -2.63 18.14 -2.37
N TYR A 613 -3.91 17.96 -2.01
CA TYR A 613 -4.59 18.79 -1.03
C TYR A 613 -4.09 18.54 0.39
N ILE A 614 -3.86 17.29 0.79
CA ILE A 614 -3.27 16.99 2.10
C ILE A 614 -1.83 17.50 2.19
N ASN A 615 -1.05 17.34 1.12
CA ASN A 615 0.35 17.74 1.09
C ASN A 615 0.56 19.26 0.97
N SER A 616 -0.48 20.06 0.72
CA SER A 616 -0.37 21.53 0.78
C SER A 616 -0.31 22.06 2.22
N TYR A 617 -0.71 21.25 3.20
CA TYR A 617 -0.61 21.59 4.62
C TYR A 617 0.77 21.27 5.17
N VAL A 618 1.35 22.26 5.86
CA VAL A 618 2.62 22.13 6.58
C VAL A 618 2.32 22.10 8.07
N THR A 619 2.84 21.13 8.82
CA THR A 619 2.64 21.06 10.28
C THR A 619 3.95 21.20 11.01
N GLY A 620 4.00 22.03 12.06
CA GLY A 620 5.05 21.91 13.08
C GLY A 620 4.92 20.58 13.80
N THR A 621 6.03 19.87 13.95
CA THR A 621 6.12 18.64 14.74
C THR A 621 6.71 18.95 16.10
N SER A 622 7.04 17.96 16.94
CA SER A 622 7.66 18.25 18.24
C SER A 622 9.15 18.59 18.17
N GLY A 623 9.75 18.57 16.98
CA GLY A 623 11.13 18.99 16.76
C GLY A 623 11.22 20.49 16.49
N ASP A 624 12.44 20.96 16.24
CA ASP A 624 12.67 22.32 15.75
C ASP A 624 12.88 22.23 14.23
N GLU A 625 11.87 22.58 13.42
CA GLU A 625 11.94 22.43 11.97
C GLU A 625 12.36 23.70 11.22
N THR A 626 13.03 23.53 10.09
CA THR A 626 13.13 24.59 9.07
C THR A 626 12.15 24.27 7.94
N LEU A 627 11.07 25.05 7.86
CA LEU A 627 10.00 24.94 6.89
C LEU A 627 10.31 25.88 5.72
N TYR A 628 10.45 25.35 4.51
CA TYR A 628 10.75 26.16 3.34
C TYR A 628 9.47 26.59 2.63
N GLU A 629 9.31 27.90 2.47
CA GLU A 629 8.21 28.47 1.70
C GLU A 629 8.30 28.04 0.23
N GLN A 630 7.18 27.66 -0.38
CA GLN A 630 7.10 27.32 -1.80
C GLN A 630 6.85 28.56 -2.65
N GLU A 631 7.55 28.66 -3.79
CA GLU A 631 7.38 29.80 -4.69
C GLU A 631 5.98 29.82 -5.33
N ASN A 632 5.31 30.97 -5.24
CA ASN A 632 4.01 31.26 -5.87
C ASN A 632 2.81 30.38 -5.45
N LEU A 633 2.87 29.73 -4.28
CA LEU A 633 1.76 28.97 -3.72
C LEU A 633 1.46 29.48 -2.32
N ALA A 634 0.17 29.69 -2.01
CA ALA A 634 -0.26 29.93 -0.63
C ALA A 634 -0.13 28.62 0.16
N GLN A 635 0.36 28.72 1.38
CA GLN A 635 0.58 27.59 2.27
C GLN A 635 -0.20 27.77 3.57
N GLU A 636 -0.74 26.64 4.05
CA GLU A 636 -1.42 26.57 5.34
C GLU A 636 -0.49 25.84 6.32
N TYR A 637 0.00 26.59 7.31
CA TYR A 637 0.87 26.11 8.37
C TYR A 637 0.04 25.85 9.62
N ILE A 638 0.19 24.70 10.25
CA ILE A 638 -0.61 24.31 11.42
C ILE A 638 0.32 24.00 12.60
N PHE A 639 0.06 24.68 13.72
CA PHE A 639 0.83 24.56 14.96
C PHE A 639 -0.08 24.27 16.16
N SER A 640 0.40 23.43 17.08
CA SER A 640 -0.24 23.12 18.37
C SER A 640 0.80 23.08 19.47
N SER A 641 0.38 23.20 20.74
CA SER A 641 1.30 23.14 21.88
C SER A 641 2.23 21.91 21.82
N GLY A 642 3.52 22.15 22.07
CA GLY A 642 4.59 21.16 21.97
C GLY A 642 5.18 21.03 20.57
N HIS A 643 4.98 22.02 19.69
CA HIS A 643 5.51 22.03 18.33
C HIS A 643 6.98 22.52 18.23
N GLY A 644 7.65 22.82 19.34
CA GLY A 644 9.05 23.26 19.30
C GLY A 644 9.25 24.64 18.68
N ASN A 645 10.46 24.89 18.17
CA ASN A 645 10.91 26.20 17.67
C ASN A 645 11.17 26.15 16.17
N ASP A 646 10.11 26.42 15.41
CA ASP A 646 10.11 26.29 13.97
C ASP A 646 10.57 27.58 13.26
N VAL A 647 11.17 27.44 12.09
CA VAL A 647 11.63 28.53 11.23
C VAL A 647 11.02 28.40 9.85
N ILE A 648 10.16 29.34 9.45
CA ILE A 648 9.71 29.52 8.07
C ILE A 648 10.77 30.34 7.32
N SER A 649 11.48 29.67 6.42
CA SER A 649 12.62 30.20 5.65
C SER A 649 12.30 30.34 4.16
N ASN A 650 13.22 30.98 3.42
CA ASN A 650 13.06 31.33 2.00
C ASN A 650 11.82 32.17 1.68
N VAL A 651 11.32 32.93 2.67
CA VAL A 651 10.21 33.86 2.49
C VAL A 651 10.53 34.83 1.35
N SER A 652 9.80 34.67 0.26
CA SER A 652 10.10 35.25 -1.04
C SER A 652 9.09 36.33 -1.39
N ALA A 653 9.54 37.36 -2.12
CA ALA A 653 8.68 38.47 -2.48
C ALA A 653 7.59 38.04 -3.48
N GLY A 654 6.34 37.96 -3.03
CA GLY A 654 5.15 37.68 -3.85
C GLY A 654 3.88 37.77 -3.02
N LYS A 655 2.72 38.01 -3.64
CA LYS A 655 1.45 37.91 -2.91
C LYS A 655 1.06 36.44 -2.80
N LYS A 656 1.07 35.91 -1.60
CA LYS A 656 0.72 34.54 -1.23
C LYS A 656 -0.04 34.69 0.05
N GLU A 657 -1.32 34.37 0.05
CA GLU A 657 -2.16 34.55 1.24
C GLU A 657 -1.87 33.39 2.21
N ASP A 658 -0.66 33.35 2.77
CA ASP A 658 -0.24 32.28 3.68
C ASP A 658 -0.98 32.40 5.01
N VAL A 659 -1.32 31.24 5.58
CA VAL A 659 -2.11 31.16 6.81
C VAL A 659 -1.34 30.34 7.83
N LEU A 660 -1.13 30.90 9.02
CA LEU A 660 -0.62 30.19 10.19
C LEU A 660 -1.78 29.94 11.14
N HIS A 661 -2.18 28.69 11.29
CA HIS A 661 -3.20 28.24 12.23
C HIS A 661 -2.55 27.83 13.56
N PHE A 662 -2.84 28.57 14.62
CA PHE A 662 -2.49 28.24 16.00
C PHE A 662 -3.71 27.66 16.70
N VAL A 663 -3.76 26.33 16.77
CA VAL A 663 -4.97 25.60 17.18
C VAL A 663 -4.97 25.37 18.69
N ASN A 664 -6.15 25.46 19.32
CA ASN A 664 -6.34 25.32 20.78
C ASN A 664 -5.66 26.43 21.59
N VAL A 665 -5.49 27.61 21.00
CA VAL A 665 -4.94 28.78 21.67
C VAL A 665 -5.59 30.07 21.18
N LYS A 666 -5.68 31.04 22.09
CA LYS A 666 -6.24 32.36 21.84
C LYS A 666 -5.15 33.40 21.66
N ALA A 667 -5.44 34.43 20.88
CA ALA A 667 -4.47 35.49 20.62
C ALA A 667 -4.06 36.26 21.90
N ASP A 668 -4.94 36.37 22.91
CA ASP A 668 -4.65 37.07 24.17
C ASP A 668 -3.63 36.36 25.08
N LEU A 669 -3.36 35.08 24.82
CA LEU A 669 -2.31 34.29 25.48
C LEU A 669 -0.99 34.29 24.69
N SER A 670 -0.99 34.92 23.51
CA SER A 670 0.13 34.91 22.58
C SER A 670 0.85 36.26 22.57
N TYR A 671 2.13 36.28 22.19
CA TYR A 671 2.85 37.53 21.96
C TYR A 671 3.81 37.42 20.77
N PHE A 672 4.10 38.58 20.18
CA PHE A 672 4.98 38.70 19.02
C PHE A 672 6.25 39.44 19.43
N THR A 673 7.39 38.99 18.92
CA THR A 673 8.68 39.65 19.11
C THR A 673 9.40 39.76 17.78
N ARG A 674 10.33 40.70 17.69
CA ARG A 674 11.17 40.87 16.52
C ARG A 674 12.61 40.54 16.86
N GLN A 675 13.27 39.78 15.98
CA GLN A 675 14.72 39.58 16.03
C GLN A 675 15.32 39.89 14.66
N LYS A 676 16.15 40.93 14.60
CA LYS A 676 16.65 41.49 13.33
C LYS A 676 15.49 41.79 12.35
N ASN A 677 15.42 41.06 11.24
CA ASN A 677 14.38 41.18 10.23
C ASN A 677 13.30 40.09 10.32
N SER A 678 13.36 39.22 11.33
CA SER A 678 12.44 38.09 11.49
C SER A 678 11.36 38.41 12.53
N LEU A 679 10.15 37.92 12.26
CA LEU A 679 9.04 37.91 13.21
C LEU A 679 9.08 36.60 13.99
N ILE A 680 8.92 36.65 15.30
CA ILE A 680 8.84 35.46 16.16
C ILE A 680 7.50 35.49 16.88
N ILE A 681 6.71 34.44 16.68
CA ILE A 681 5.39 34.25 17.27
C ILE A 681 5.51 33.26 18.43
N HIS A 682 5.06 33.68 19.62
CA HIS A 682 5.03 32.86 20.84
C HIS A 682 3.58 32.57 21.19
N ALA A 683 2.99 31.58 20.51
CA ALA A 683 1.58 31.24 20.68
C ALA A 683 1.32 30.40 21.93
N PHE A 684 2.22 29.47 22.28
CA PHE A 684 2.01 28.46 23.34
C PHE A 684 2.91 28.67 24.57
N GLY A 685 3.21 29.92 24.92
CA GLY A 685 4.14 30.26 26.00
C GLY A 685 5.57 30.40 25.51
N THR A 686 6.56 29.99 26.32
CA THR A 686 7.99 30.25 26.05
C THR A 686 8.78 29.03 25.55
N LEU A 687 8.13 27.87 25.42
CA LEU A 687 8.79 26.63 24.99
C LEU A 687 8.70 26.43 23.47
N ASP A 688 7.63 26.94 22.87
CA ASP A 688 7.36 26.82 21.45
C ASP A 688 7.35 28.20 20.79
N SER A 689 7.90 28.29 19.58
CA SER A 689 7.87 29.52 18.79
C SER A 689 7.87 29.24 17.29
N VAL A 690 7.31 30.16 16.51
CA VAL A 690 7.43 30.14 15.04
C VAL A 690 8.15 31.40 14.60
N THR A 691 9.26 31.24 13.88
CA THR A 691 10.06 32.34 13.33
C THR A 691 9.80 32.47 11.83
N ILE A 692 9.29 33.61 11.38
CA ILE A 692 9.18 33.94 9.96
C ILE A 692 10.39 34.81 9.58
N GLU A 693 11.28 34.25 8.75
CA GLU A 693 12.47 34.96 8.30
C GLU A 693 12.12 36.14 7.38
N ASN A 694 12.88 37.23 7.51
CA ASN A 694 12.79 38.39 6.62
C ASN A 694 11.41 39.09 6.55
N TYR A 695 10.53 38.84 7.51
CA TYR A 695 9.23 39.51 7.64
C TYR A 695 9.39 41.05 7.58
N PHE A 696 10.34 41.60 8.33
CA PHE A 696 10.61 43.05 8.38
C PHE A 696 11.63 43.53 7.33
N MET A 697 12.02 42.69 6.37
CA MET A 697 12.88 43.13 5.26
C MET A 697 12.17 44.25 4.47
N ASN A 698 12.92 45.30 4.10
CA ASN A 698 12.37 46.52 3.52
C ASN A 698 11.26 47.17 4.39
N GLY A 699 11.51 47.30 5.70
CA GLY A 699 10.62 47.82 6.76
C GLY A 699 9.62 48.88 6.30
N GLU A 700 10.11 50.01 5.81
CA GLU A 700 9.34 51.18 5.36
C GLU A 700 8.34 50.95 4.20
N SER A 701 8.48 49.87 3.45
CA SER A 701 7.56 49.58 2.35
C SER A 701 6.30 48.91 2.90
N LYS A 702 5.14 49.56 2.73
CA LYS A 702 3.81 48.94 2.99
C LYS A 702 3.50 47.75 2.10
N ASN A 703 4.22 47.60 0.98
CA ASN A 703 4.00 46.55 -0.01
C ASN A 703 5.18 45.56 -0.03
N SER A 704 5.71 45.18 1.14
CA SER A 704 6.71 44.11 1.18
C SER A 704 6.05 42.78 0.84
N GLY A 705 6.58 42.07 -0.16
CA GLY A 705 6.09 40.75 -0.54
C GLY A 705 6.48 39.64 0.44
N THR A 706 7.08 39.96 1.59
CA THR A 706 7.50 39.00 2.62
C THR A 706 6.60 39.00 3.86
N ARG A 707 5.47 39.71 3.81
CA ARG A 707 4.56 39.92 4.96
C ARG A 707 3.14 39.44 4.72
N ASP A 708 2.91 38.74 3.61
CA ASP A 708 1.57 38.29 3.22
C ASP A 708 1.17 37.05 4.05
N PHE A 709 1.00 37.25 5.34
CA PHE A 709 0.64 36.23 6.32
C PHE A 709 -0.60 36.64 7.09
N SER A 710 -1.46 35.66 7.34
CA SER A 710 -2.52 35.73 8.33
C SER A 710 -2.25 34.76 9.46
N PHE A 711 -2.60 35.16 10.69
CA PHE A 711 -2.35 34.39 11.90
C PHE A 711 -3.69 34.07 12.54
N GLU A 712 -4.15 32.85 12.41
CA GLU A 712 -5.43 32.38 12.92
C GLU A 712 -5.26 31.75 14.31
N PHE A 713 -6.03 32.27 15.26
CA PHE A 713 -6.21 31.74 16.60
C PHE A 713 -7.67 31.30 16.78
N ASP A 714 -7.97 30.54 17.82
CA ASP A 714 -9.34 30.05 18.09
C ASP A 714 -10.39 31.17 18.22
N ASP A 715 -9.96 32.39 18.57
CA ASP A 715 -10.83 33.54 18.83
C ASP A 715 -10.74 34.69 17.81
N ILE A 716 -9.64 34.79 17.05
CA ILE A 716 -9.42 35.89 16.11
C ILE A 716 -8.39 35.51 15.03
N THR A 717 -8.55 36.09 13.85
CA THR A 717 -7.51 36.14 12.81
C THR A 717 -6.81 37.49 12.86
N LEU A 718 -5.49 37.51 13.06
CA LEU A 718 -4.66 38.70 12.95
C LEU A 718 -4.05 38.79 11.56
N THR A 719 -4.03 39.99 11.01
CA THR A 719 -3.41 40.30 9.73
C THR A 719 -2.13 41.13 9.93
N GLU A 720 -1.38 41.30 8.85
CA GLU A 720 -0.24 42.22 8.77
C GLU A 720 -0.60 43.64 9.26
N SER A 721 -1.79 44.14 8.92
CA SER A 721 -2.26 45.46 9.38
C SER A 721 -2.54 45.53 10.89
N ASP A 722 -2.95 44.41 11.49
CA ASP A 722 -3.17 44.34 12.94
C ASP A 722 -1.83 44.38 13.67
N LEU A 723 -0.84 43.62 13.17
CA LEU A 723 0.53 43.66 13.69
C LEU A 723 1.16 45.05 13.54
N ALA A 724 0.93 45.72 12.40
CA ALA A 724 1.38 47.09 12.14
C ALA A 724 0.77 48.12 13.10
N THR A 725 -0.36 47.81 13.73
CA THR A 725 -0.99 48.69 14.72
C THR A 725 -0.59 48.34 16.16
N ALA A 726 -0.28 47.07 16.42
CA ALA A 726 -0.01 46.57 17.77
C ALA A 726 1.27 47.16 18.41
N GLY A 727 2.32 47.38 17.61
CA GLY A 727 3.64 47.76 18.12
C GLY A 727 4.41 46.55 18.65
N ILE A 728 5.18 45.90 17.78
CA ILE A 728 5.96 44.70 18.13
C ILE A 728 7.27 45.12 18.81
N PRO A 729 7.54 44.69 20.05
CA PRO A 729 8.78 45.06 20.75
C PRO A 729 10.04 44.51 20.08
N PHE A 730 11.04 45.37 19.94
CA PHE A 730 12.42 45.05 19.60
C PHE A 730 13.36 45.44 20.73
N TYR A 731 14.18 44.50 21.19
CA TYR A 731 15.22 44.74 22.19
C TYR A 731 16.59 44.51 21.54
N ALA A 732 17.42 45.55 21.50
CA ALA A 732 18.81 45.43 21.06
C ALA A 732 19.68 44.76 22.13
N THR A 733 20.97 44.65 21.84
CA THR A 733 21.98 44.07 22.72
C THR A 733 22.47 45.10 23.74
N GLU A 734 23.39 44.71 24.62
CA GLU A 734 24.06 45.67 25.53
C GLU A 734 25.16 46.49 24.83
N GLY A 735 25.39 46.27 23.53
CA GLY A 735 26.40 46.98 22.73
C GLY A 735 25.78 47.95 21.73
N ASN A 736 26.62 48.68 21.00
CA ASN A 736 26.17 49.70 20.05
C ASN A 736 25.46 49.06 18.85
N ASP A 737 24.16 49.32 18.72
CA ASP A 737 23.27 48.73 17.73
C ASP A 737 22.70 49.78 16.76
N ARG A 738 22.32 49.31 15.57
CA ARG A 738 21.53 50.10 14.61
C ARG A 738 20.22 49.37 14.35
N ILE A 739 19.12 50.02 14.66
CA ILE A 739 17.77 49.49 14.52
C ILE A 739 16.98 50.42 13.60
N ASP A 740 16.49 49.84 12.50
CA ASP A 740 15.55 50.50 11.61
C ASP A 740 14.17 49.85 11.81
N GLY A 741 13.16 50.67 12.14
CA GLY A 741 11.76 50.28 12.26
C GLY A 741 11.13 49.91 10.91
N TRP A 742 9.82 49.78 10.90
CA TRP A 742 9.03 49.48 9.72
C TRP A 742 7.96 50.55 9.52
N TYR A 743 7.02 50.33 8.60
CA TYR A 743 6.04 51.38 8.26
C TYR A 743 4.88 51.49 9.27
N GLY A 744 4.77 50.53 10.18
CA GLY A 744 3.74 50.46 11.22
C GLY A 744 4.30 50.94 12.56
N ARG A 745 3.47 50.94 13.59
CA ARG A 745 3.89 51.28 14.95
C ARG A 745 5.04 50.41 15.41
N ASP A 746 6.10 51.04 15.90
CA ASP A 746 7.29 50.40 16.44
C ASP A 746 7.45 50.61 17.95
N VAL A 747 8.09 49.64 18.61
CA VAL A 747 8.53 49.75 20.00
C VAL A 747 9.99 49.31 20.04
N LEU A 748 10.91 50.28 19.98
CA LEU A 748 12.35 50.06 19.86
C LEU A 748 13.06 50.37 21.18
N ASN A 749 13.90 49.44 21.66
CA ASN A 749 14.75 49.63 22.83
C ASN A 749 16.22 49.37 22.46
N GLY A 750 17.07 50.39 22.64
CA GLY A 750 18.50 50.36 22.33
C GLY A 750 19.31 49.53 23.33
N GLY A 751 19.14 49.78 24.62
CA GLY A 751 19.79 48.99 25.66
C GLY A 751 20.82 49.82 26.42
N ALA A 752 22.09 49.40 26.41
CA ALA A 752 23.16 50.04 27.21
C ALA A 752 24.33 50.57 26.37
N GLY A 753 24.28 50.40 25.04
CA GLY A 753 25.30 50.86 24.10
C GLY A 753 25.01 52.27 23.57
N ASP A 754 25.89 52.80 22.72
CA ASP A 754 25.57 54.02 21.97
C ASP A 754 24.80 53.62 20.69
N ASP A 755 23.48 53.73 20.73
CA ASP A 755 22.57 53.12 19.77
C ASP A 755 22.03 54.11 18.74
N TYR A 756 21.69 53.60 17.55
CA TYR A 756 20.98 54.35 16.53
C TYR A 756 19.61 53.73 16.30
N LEU A 757 18.54 54.45 16.68
CA LEU A 757 17.16 54.01 16.52
C LEU A 757 16.45 54.91 15.50
N TYR A 758 15.83 54.29 14.50
CA TYR A 758 15.02 54.96 13.49
C TYR A 758 13.61 54.35 13.51
N GLY A 759 12.60 55.12 13.91
CA GLY A 759 11.20 54.69 14.08
C GLY A 759 10.55 54.37 12.74
N GLY A 760 10.59 55.32 11.82
CA GLY A 760 10.04 55.13 10.49
C GLY A 760 8.68 55.78 10.34
N SER A 761 7.77 55.11 9.67
CA SER A 761 6.37 55.59 9.61
C SER A 761 5.59 54.92 10.73
N GLY A 762 4.68 55.62 11.40
CA GLY A 762 3.89 55.06 12.50
C GLY A 762 3.95 55.94 13.74
N ASP A 763 3.10 55.66 14.72
CA ASP A 763 3.17 56.36 16.02
C ASP A 763 4.08 55.55 16.95
N ASP A 764 5.38 55.84 16.92
CA ASP A 764 6.42 54.93 17.44
C ASP A 764 6.80 55.22 18.90
N PHE A 765 7.38 54.22 19.56
CA PHE A 765 8.01 54.36 20.86
C PHE A 765 9.50 53.99 20.76
N LEU A 766 10.39 54.96 20.96
CA LEU A 766 11.83 54.78 20.90
C LEU A 766 12.43 55.03 22.28
N SER A 767 13.20 54.06 22.80
CA SER A 767 13.93 54.17 24.06
C SER A 767 15.41 53.85 23.82
N GLY A 768 16.29 54.84 24.02
CA GLY A 768 17.74 54.68 23.86
C GLY A 768 18.30 53.77 24.95
N GLY A 769 18.09 54.17 26.20
CA GLY A 769 18.40 53.36 27.36
C GLY A 769 19.56 53.96 28.14
N ALA A 770 20.74 53.37 28.10
CA ALA A 770 21.95 54.01 28.60
C ALA A 770 22.98 54.08 27.48
N GLY A 771 23.79 55.13 27.43
CA GLY A 771 24.72 55.37 26.33
C GLY A 771 24.46 56.73 25.69
N ASP A 772 25.30 57.17 24.76
CA ASP A 772 25.03 58.40 24.00
C ASP A 772 24.26 58.04 22.70
N ASP A 773 22.94 58.06 22.74
CA ASP A 773 22.08 57.47 21.71
C ASP A 773 21.67 58.47 20.61
N SER A 774 21.22 57.95 19.46
CA SER A 774 20.65 58.73 18.35
C SER A 774 19.28 58.18 17.96
N LEU A 775 18.21 58.89 18.34
CA LEU A 775 16.82 58.49 18.14
C LEU A 775 16.13 59.42 17.14
N ILE A 776 15.56 58.84 16.08
CA ILE A 776 14.85 59.54 15.02
C ILE A 776 13.47 58.90 14.83
N GLY A 777 12.40 59.62 15.17
CA GLY A 777 11.01 59.14 15.02
C GLY A 777 10.58 59.03 13.55
N TRP A 778 10.73 60.13 12.81
CA TRP A 778 10.40 60.29 11.39
C TRP A 778 8.97 60.71 11.12
N ALA A 779 8.01 59.80 10.88
CA ALA A 779 6.65 60.19 10.52
C ALA A 779 5.58 59.56 11.40
N GLY A 780 4.91 60.38 12.19
CA GLY A 780 3.80 59.99 13.07
C GLY A 780 3.93 60.69 14.41
N ALA A 781 3.04 60.39 15.35
CA ALA A 781 3.11 60.97 16.69
C ALA A 781 3.99 60.09 17.59
N ASP A 782 5.29 60.40 17.63
CA ASP A 782 6.28 59.54 18.27
C ASP A 782 6.48 59.86 19.75
N VAL A 783 6.88 58.85 20.52
CA VAL A 783 7.33 58.99 21.90
C VAL A 783 8.80 58.60 21.96
N ILE A 784 9.66 59.56 22.30
CA ILE A 784 11.11 59.43 22.24
C ILE A 784 11.69 59.64 23.64
N ASP A 785 12.34 58.61 24.17
CA ASP A 785 13.05 58.62 25.45
C ASP A 785 14.52 58.30 25.21
N GLY A 786 15.40 59.31 25.33
CA GLY A 786 16.84 59.08 25.22
C GLY A 786 17.37 58.14 26.30
N GLY A 787 16.75 58.15 27.49
CA GLY A 787 17.29 57.44 28.64
C GLY A 787 18.45 58.23 29.26
N ALA A 788 19.49 57.55 29.74
CA ALA A 788 20.62 58.13 30.44
C ALA A 788 21.84 58.27 29.52
N GLY A 789 22.28 59.50 29.27
CA GLY A 789 23.36 59.74 28.32
C GLY A 789 23.44 61.17 27.87
N ASN A 790 24.05 61.42 26.72
CA ASN A 790 23.91 62.69 26.02
C ASN A 790 23.37 62.39 24.63
N ASP A 791 22.05 62.40 24.52
CA ASP A 791 21.39 61.81 23.37
C ASP A 791 21.09 62.83 22.27
N TYR A 792 21.01 62.35 21.03
CA TYR A 792 20.50 63.09 19.89
C TYR A 792 19.07 62.64 19.58
N LEU A 793 18.11 63.55 19.71
CA LEU A 793 16.68 63.25 19.56
C LEU A 793 16.05 64.07 18.43
N SER A 794 15.26 63.44 17.56
CA SER A 794 14.56 64.10 16.45
C SER A 794 13.21 63.44 16.15
N GLY A 795 12.10 64.12 16.44
CA GLY A 795 10.74 63.64 16.10
C GLY A 795 10.48 63.72 14.60
N SER A 796 10.86 64.84 13.98
CA SER A 796 10.78 65.10 12.54
C SER A 796 9.38 65.52 12.07
N THR A 797 8.47 64.62 11.72
CA THR A 797 7.11 64.99 11.26
C THR A 797 6.05 64.30 12.10
N GLY A 798 5.11 65.10 12.58
CA GLY A 798 4.02 64.64 13.45
C GLY A 798 3.99 65.47 14.72
N LEU A 799 3.32 64.96 15.77
CA LEU A 799 3.25 65.63 17.07
C LEU A 799 3.91 64.76 18.13
N ASP A 800 5.17 65.06 18.40
CA ASP A 800 6.04 64.15 19.12
C ASP A 800 6.07 64.45 20.61
N THR A 801 6.45 63.46 21.41
CA THR A 801 6.66 63.58 22.85
C THR A 801 8.07 63.13 23.23
N PHE A 802 8.89 64.07 23.67
CA PHE A 802 10.22 63.82 24.22
C PHE A 802 10.13 63.63 25.74
N MET A 803 10.56 62.47 26.22
CA MET A 803 10.50 62.07 27.62
C MET A 803 11.83 62.34 28.31
N PHE A 804 11.78 62.88 29.53
CA PHE A 804 12.96 63.15 30.35
C PHE A 804 12.72 62.73 31.79
N GLU A 805 13.58 61.85 32.30
CA GLU A 805 13.58 61.40 33.70
C GLU A 805 14.84 61.85 34.45
N VAL A 806 14.86 61.73 35.78
CA VAL A 806 16.06 62.09 36.56
C VAL A 806 17.24 61.21 36.14
N GLY A 807 18.33 61.85 35.71
CA GLY A 807 19.51 61.14 35.21
C GLY A 807 19.59 61.06 33.69
N HIS A 808 18.68 61.72 32.96
CA HIS A 808 18.66 61.68 31.50
C HIS A 808 19.93 62.23 30.84
N GLY A 809 20.59 63.23 31.46
CA GLY A 809 21.88 63.74 31.05
C GLY A 809 21.79 65.03 30.23
N GLN A 810 22.55 65.17 29.13
CA GLN A 810 22.61 66.41 28.33
C GLN A 810 22.23 66.19 26.86
N ASP A 811 20.93 66.19 26.60
CA ASP A 811 20.41 65.81 25.29
C ASP A 811 20.30 67.00 24.33
N LEU A 812 20.43 66.69 23.04
CA LEU A 812 20.24 67.59 21.92
C LEU A 812 19.00 67.18 21.13
N ILE A 813 17.89 67.89 21.33
CA ILE A 813 16.73 67.79 20.43
C ILE A 813 16.99 68.65 19.20
N ARG A 814 16.91 68.04 18.01
CA ARG A 814 16.96 68.75 16.73
C ARG A 814 15.75 68.44 15.88
N ASP A 815 14.62 68.97 16.30
CA ASP A 815 13.37 68.86 15.55
C ASP A 815 13.23 69.99 14.52
N ASN A 816 13.00 69.63 13.26
CA ASN A 816 12.75 70.58 12.17
C ASN A 816 11.44 70.22 11.46
N SER A 817 10.35 70.05 12.21
CA SER A 817 9.04 69.80 11.62
C SER A 817 8.62 70.98 10.71
N SER A 818 8.25 70.66 9.47
CA SER A 818 8.00 71.67 8.42
C SER A 818 6.57 71.69 7.89
N SER A 819 5.65 70.89 8.45
CA SER A 819 4.38 70.63 7.76
C SER A 819 3.10 70.38 8.58
N GLU A 820 3.10 70.27 9.91
CA GLU A 820 1.85 70.03 10.66
C GLU A 820 1.56 71.11 11.72
N ALA A 821 0.28 71.48 11.85
CA ALA A 821 -0.17 72.52 12.77
C ALA A 821 -0.31 71.94 14.19
N GLY A 822 0.76 72.00 14.98
CA GLY A 822 0.75 71.68 16.41
C GLY A 822 2.12 71.91 17.04
N ASN A 823 2.23 71.60 18.33
CA ASN A 823 3.49 71.69 19.07
C ASN A 823 3.83 70.30 19.63
N ASP A 824 5.08 69.93 19.53
CA ASP A 824 5.63 68.78 20.24
C ASP A 824 5.57 69.00 21.75
N THR A 825 5.64 67.91 22.51
CA THR A 825 5.58 67.89 23.97
C THR A 825 6.93 67.50 24.54
N LEU A 826 7.48 68.31 25.45
CA LEU A 826 8.58 67.89 26.30
C LEU A 826 8.01 67.52 27.67
N ARG A 827 8.17 66.25 28.07
CA ARG A 827 7.63 65.72 29.32
C ARG A 827 8.75 65.40 30.29
N PHE A 828 8.87 66.22 31.34
CA PHE A 828 9.78 65.99 32.45
C PHE A 828 9.06 65.26 33.59
N THR A 829 9.40 63.98 33.80
CA THR A 829 8.83 63.16 34.88
C THR A 829 9.63 63.37 36.17
N GLY A 830 8.94 63.63 37.28
CA GLY A 830 9.58 63.83 38.58
C GLY A 830 10.18 65.23 38.82
N ALA A 831 10.26 66.08 37.80
CA ALA A 831 10.61 67.50 37.96
C ALA A 831 9.42 68.30 38.51
N LYS A 832 9.69 69.22 39.45
CA LYS A 832 8.72 70.24 39.85
C LYS A 832 9.08 71.54 39.16
N ALA A 833 8.14 72.12 38.43
CA ALA A 833 8.29 73.45 37.88
C ALA A 833 8.43 74.45 39.04
N ASP A 834 9.64 74.96 39.24
CA ASP A 834 9.88 76.14 40.06
C ASP A 834 9.96 77.33 39.10
N VAL A 835 8.87 78.09 39.03
CA VAL A 835 8.84 79.35 38.28
C VAL A 835 9.55 80.36 39.18
N GLY A 836 10.88 80.39 39.06
CA GLY A 836 11.74 81.32 39.81
C GLY A 836 11.32 82.77 39.68
#